data_AF-A0ABD6Y768-F1
#
_entry.id   AF-A0ABD6Y768-F1
#
_cell.length_a   1.000
_cell.length_b   1.000
_cell.length_c   1.000
_cell.angle_alpha   90.00
_cell.angle_beta   90.00
_cell.angle_gamma   90.00
#
_symmetry.space_group_name_H-M   'P 1'
#
loop_
_entity.id
_entity.type
_entity.pdbx_description
1 polymer ?
#
loop_
_entity_poly.entity_id
_entity_poly.type
_entity_poly.pdbx_seq_one_letter_code
_entity_poly.pdbx_strand_id
1 'polypeptide(L)'
;MSVLSRPQNYNQTLPNIVTGMEEQLPGRVTNALLQPIRNLETTIQVIDDRGNIIDTITGKTVEGSISMDASSLIRRTGSLKLAVDPAYMPNKKSMLWFDKRFRIYQGIVDTSQYPREAINYLLGTFYVDETGLQFSEDNRYITVKLSDKMTNWEDSGLETKLEVKHGTPLNEAMRGILELVGETDFGYMEKTTDKEVIPYDYKKEAGTNIIDIITDFRDMYQEFVCGYDVMGRFEFRRIPMQLKREMKPSRWEFDSVSTDRADVTLSFAESYSLKDVKNRVVVVGNTSTTTGYTPKGIVTVKATDNPFNTTAIGIRTKVIQNNDLTNDMQCVSQAEYEIWKSTHFQEQANISIVPLYHLKPFDLITIKNPVSNVSAQYMIDTIDVDLDVEGTMYITAHKMYFVTPIYGEANTPLVDAIKNGIDKLGWLSLGEQRIKDAYGISADGRNTLFIRFISGALGGSQASTNAYTTTRNQIMELDLSDYQKLDFKSEDGNVGRSKADYADRVLGHEMFHAVCNDFYGVMKVIDIPIWFKEGFAELLHGGKDRYETINGFKNSEEKKNYFINMAKEQLEGKWSSTSEDYVTAYLIAAAIYYLCGSKEKMMLAFQNIENAQNVNLNFLKKFLPDLGSTNEEVEQKIIKELQTMPLWEFLNDPNDPDTGSIGGNHMENLYNRPLDAENVFNNQEAKCSSIGFKIIYSD
;
A
#
# COMPACT_ATOMS: atom_id res chain seq x y z
N MET A 1 -23.39 -52.41 -39.31
CA MET A 1 -22.03 -52.28 -39.87
C MET A 1 -21.17 -51.67 -38.80
N SER A 2 -20.10 -52.37 -38.41
CA SER A 2 -19.18 -51.94 -37.34
C SER A 2 -18.53 -50.63 -37.72
N VAL A 3 -18.77 -49.58 -36.94
CA VAL A 3 -17.98 -48.36 -37.00
C VAL A 3 -16.56 -48.77 -36.62
N LEU A 4 -15.67 -48.74 -37.60
CA LEU A 4 -14.25 -48.99 -37.44
C LEU A 4 -13.72 -48.06 -36.35
N SER A 5 -13.41 -48.63 -35.18
CA SER A 5 -12.58 -47.97 -34.18
C SER A 5 -11.24 -47.67 -34.85
N ARG A 6 -10.95 -46.40 -35.13
CA ARG A 6 -9.57 -45.97 -35.33
C ARG A 6 -8.74 -46.53 -34.17
N PRO A 7 -7.50 -47.00 -34.39
CA PRO A 7 -6.58 -47.11 -33.28
C PRO A 7 -6.49 -45.71 -32.66
N GLN A 8 -6.90 -45.56 -31.41
CA GLN A 8 -6.66 -44.35 -30.64
C GLN A 8 -5.17 -44.02 -30.79
N ASN A 9 -4.84 -42.78 -31.17
CA ASN A 9 -3.45 -42.31 -31.19
C ASN A 9 -3.02 -42.09 -29.73
N TYR A 10 -2.97 -43.19 -28.97
CA TYR A 10 -2.62 -43.18 -27.56
C TYR A 10 -1.20 -42.61 -27.40
N ASN A 11 -1.06 -41.64 -26.49
CA ASN A 11 0.20 -41.29 -25.84
C ASN A 11 1.33 -40.66 -26.68
N GLN A 12 1.05 -39.90 -27.73
CA GLN A 12 2.11 -39.01 -28.25
C GLN A 12 2.12 -37.70 -27.46
N THR A 13 2.98 -37.64 -26.44
CA THR A 13 3.42 -36.36 -25.88
C THR A 13 3.96 -35.51 -27.04
N LEU A 14 3.41 -34.31 -27.23
CA LEU A 14 3.89 -33.41 -28.27
C LEU A 14 5.34 -33.02 -27.95
N PRO A 15 6.25 -33.03 -28.95
CA PRO A 15 7.61 -32.54 -28.74
C PRO A 15 7.63 -31.01 -28.66
N ASN A 16 8.73 -30.46 -28.13
CA ASN A 16 9.04 -29.03 -28.17
C ASN A 16 7.88 -28.11 -27.69
N ILE A 17 7.23 -28.48 -26.58
CA ILE A 17 6.12 -27.69 -26.01
C ILE A 17 6.64 -26.39 -25.41
N VAL A 18 5.98 -25.29 -25.73
CA VAL A 18 6.18 -23.96 -25.15
C VAL A 18 4.89 -23.54 -24.49
N THR A 19 4.95 -23.16 -23.22
CA THR A 19 3.77 -22.80 -22.42
C THR A 19 3.57 -21.29 -22.32
N GLY A 20 4.58 -20.50 -22.70
CA GLY A 20 4.68 -19.07 -22.43
C GLY A 20 4.82 -18.75 -20.93
N MET A 21 5.02 -19.75 -20.06
CA MET A 21 5.33 -19.53 -18.64
C MET A 21 6.81 -19.39 -18.38
N GLU A 22 7.64 -19.73 -19.37
CA GLU A 22 9.09 -19.66 -19.31
C GLU A 22 9.53 -18.21 -19.08
N GLU A 23 10.54 -17.98 -18.23
CA GLU A 23 11.05 -16.62 -17.99
C GLU A 23 11.73 -16.05 -19.23
N GLN A 24 12.45 -16.88 -19.98
CA GLN A 24 13.08 -16.54 -21.25
C GLN A 24 12.83 -17.64 -22.27
N LEU A 25 12.55 -17.24 -23.51
CA LEU A 25 12.38 -18.18 -24.60
C LEU A 25 13.75 -18.67 -25.11
N PRO A 26 13.91 -19.99 -25.34
CA PRO A 26 15.10 -20.50 -26.01
C PRO A 26 15.25 -19.90 -27.42
N GLY A 27 16.48 -19.62 -27.86
CA GLY A 27 16.73 -18.99 -29.16
C GLY A 27 16.12 -19.74 -30.35
N ARG A 28 16.03 -21.07 -30.30
CA ARG A 28 15.33 -21.89 -31.31
C ARG A 28 13.85 -21.52 -31.42
N VAL A 29 13.18 -21.32 -30.28
CA VAL A 29 11.75 -20.96 -30.19
C VAL A 29 11.52 -19.56 -30.77
N THR A 30 12.40 -18.60 -30.42
CA THR A 30 12.34 -17.24 -30.97
C THR A 30 12.57 -17.23 -32.48
N ASN A 31 13.53 -18.01 -32.98
CA ASN A 31 13.81 -18.09 -34.42
C ASN A 31 12.64 -18.68 -35.22
N ALA A 32 11.93 -19.67 -34.67
CA ALA A 32 10.74 -20.22 -35.31
C ALA A 32 9.60 -19.21 -35.39
N LEU A 33 9.44 -18.33 -34.39
CA LEU A 33 8.51 -17.21 -34.48
C LEU A 33 8.96 -16.23 -35.59
N LEU A 34 10.24 -15.92 -35.69
CA LEU A 34 10.74 -14.93 -36.66
C LEU A 34 10.92 -15.48 -38.08
N GLN A 35 10.61 -16.75 -38.34
CA GLN A 35 10.87 -17.36 -39.64
C GLN A 35 9.93 -16.78 -40.73
N PRO A 36 10.42 -16.52 -41.96
CA PRO A 36 9.62 -15.89 -43.02
C PRO A 36 8.44 -16.75 -43.52
N ILE A 37 8.56 -18.08 -43.44
CA ILE A 37 7.53 -19.02 -43.90
C ILE A 37 7.14 -19.88 -42.71
N ARG A 38 5.92 -19.70 -42.19
CA ARG A 38 5.40 -20.48 -41.06
C ARG A 38 4.45 -21.56 -41.58
N ASN A 39 4.84 -22.82 -41.43
CA ASN A 39 3.89 -23.94 -41.59
C ASN A 39 3.23 -24.16 -40.24
N LEU A 40 1.92 -23.97 -40.20
CA LEU A 40 1.12 -23.97 -38.98
C LEU A 40 0.38 -25.29 -38.81
N GLU A 41 0.36 -25.81 -37.58
CA GLU A 41 -0.33 -27.04 -37.22
C GLU A 41 -1.14 -26.85 -35.92
N THR A 42 -2.46 -26.74 -36.02
CA THR A 42 -3.31 -26.74 -34.82
C THR A 42 -3.51 -28.17 -34.33
N THR A 43 -3.19 -28.40 -33.07
CA THR A 43 -3.31 -29.70 -32.41
C THR A 43 -4.16 -29.60 -31.15
N ILE A 44 -5.06 -30.55 -30.96
CA ILE A 44 -5.90 -30.65 -29.76
C ILE A 44 -5.53 -31.93 -29.03
N GLN A 45 -4.98 -31.82 -27.83
CA GLN A 45 -4.85 -32.96 -26.93
C GLN A 45 -6.08 -33.04 -26.04
N VAL A 46 -6.76 -34.19 -26.09
CA VAL A 46 -7.93 -34.50 -25.28
C VAL A 46 -7.45 -35.24 -24.05
N ILE A 47 -7.70 -34.68 -22.88
CA ILE A 47 -7.26 -35.24 -21.59
C ILE A 47 -8.45 -35.55 -20.68
N ASP A 48 -8.27 -36.53 -19.79
CA ASP A 48 -9.22 -36.84 -18.73
C ASP A 48 -9.03 -35.93 -17.49
N ASP A 49 -9.92 -36.03 -16.51
CA ASP A 49 -9.84 -35.27 -15.25
C ASP A 49 -8.60 -35.59 -14.40
N ARG A 50 -7.89 -36.69 -14.70
CA ARG A 50 -6.62 -37.07 -14.06
C ARG A 50 -5.41 -36.55 -14.82
N GLY A 51 -5.62 -35.82 -15.92
CA GLY A 51 -4.58 -35.29 -16.78
C GLY A 51 -3.95 -36.30 -17.75
N ASN A 52 -4.50 -37.51 -17.87
CA ASN A 52 -4.01 -38.50 -18.83
C ASN A 52 -4.49 -38.12 -20.23
N ILE A 53 -3.59 -38.28 -21.21
CA ILE A 53 -3.92 -38.05 -22.63
C ILE A 53 -4.76 -39.22 -23.14
N ILE A 54 -5.96 -38.91 -23.60
CA ILE A 54 -6.91 -39.88 -24.17
C ILE A 54 -6.74 -39.95 -25.68
N ASP A 55 -6.57 -38.80 -26.33
CA ASP A 55 -6.37 -38.70 -27.78
C ASP A 55 -5.65 -37.41 -28.17
N THR A 56 -5.07 -37.39 -29.37
CA THR A 56 -4.43 -36.22 -29.97
C THR A 56 -4.98 -36.02 -31.38
N ILE A 57 -5.75 -34.95 -31.56
CA ILE A 57 -6.40 -34.59 -32.82
C ILE A 57 -5.51 -33.61 -33.59
N THR A 58 -5.04 -34.03 -34.77
CA THR A 58 -4.21 -33.23 -35.68
C THR A 58 -4.81 -33.19 -37.09
N GLY A 59 -4.59 -32.09 -37.82
CA GLY A 59 -5.00 -31.95 -39.23
C GLY A 59 -6.51 -31.96 -39.47
N LYS A 60 -7.31 -31.64 -38.44
CA LYS A 60 -8.78 -31.62 -38.49
C LYS A 60 -9.38 -30.26 -38.22
N THR A 61 -8.63 -29.34 -37.61
CA THR A 61 -9.05 -27.95 -37.45
C THR A 61 -9.00 -27.25 -38.80
N VAL A 62 -10.13 -26.64 -39.19
CA VAL A 62 -10.27 -25.88 -40.44
C VAL A 62 -9.93 -24.42 -40.18
N GLU A 63 -10.50 -23.85 -39.11
CA GLU A 63 -10.26 -22.50 -38.64
C GLU A 63 -10.59 -22.44 -37.14
N GLY A 64 -10.19 -21.37 -36.47
CA GLY A 64 -10.60 -21.12 -35.11
C GLY A 64 -10.02 -19.84 -34.55
N SER A 65 -10.48 -19.46 -33.37
CA SER A 65 -9.96 -18.32 -32.64
C SER A 65 -9.79 -18.63 -31.17
N ILE A 66 -8.80 -18.00 -30.55
CA ILE A 66 -8.60 -17.97 -29.10
C ILE A 66 -8.53 -16.51 -28.66
N SER A 67 -9.35 -16.14 -27.68
CA SER A 67 -9.41 -14.81 -27.11
C SER A 67 -8.97 -14.86 -25.64
N MET A 68 -8.17 -13.89 -25.23
CA MET A 68 -7.69 -13.74 -23.85
C MET A 68 -7.95 -12.31 -23.35
N ASP A 69 -8.56 -12.17 -22.17
CA ASP A 69 -8.92 -10.87 -21.58
C ASP A 69 -8.46 -10.78 -20.11
N ALA A 70 -7.53 -9.86 -19.82
CA ALA A 70 -7.00 -9.59 -18.49
C ALA A 70 -8.07 -9.25 -17.44
N SER A 71 -9.16 -8.60 -17.85
CA SER A 71 -10.21 -8.09 -16.96
C SER A 71 -11.27 -9.13 -16.60
N SER A 72 -11.35 -10.22 -17.37
CA SER A 72 -12.32 -11.31 -17.16
C SER A 72 -11.77 -12.37 -16.20
N LEU A 73 -12.65 -12.91 -15.34
CA LEU A 73 -12.33 -14.10 -14.54
C LEU A 73 -12.22 -15.36 -15.41
N ILE A 74 -13.11 -15.48 -16.41
CA ILE A 74 -12.98 -16.45 -17.51
C ILE A 74 -12.05 -15.82 -18.52
N ARG A 75 -10.76 -16.01 -18.29
CA ARG A 75 -9.70 -15.28 -18.95
C ARG A 75 -9.52 -15.72 -20.39
N ARG A 76 -9.74 -17.00 -20.69
CA ARG A 76 -9.55 -17.55 -22.04
C ARG A 76 -10.84 -18.18 -22.56
N THR A 77 -11.20 -17.80 -23.77
CA THR A 77 -12.28 -18.40 -24.53
C THR A 77 -11.80 -18.77 -25.93
N GLY A 78 -12.53 -19.66 -26.60
CA GLY A 78 -12.14 -20.15 -27.90
C GLY A 78 -13.30 -20.67 -28.73
N SER A 79 -13.08 -20.71 -30.03
CA SER A 79 -14.03 -21.26 -31.00
C SER A 79 -13.27 -22.00 -32.08
N LEU A 80 -13.50 -23.30 -32.23
CA LEU A 80 -12.88 -24.11 -33.28
C LEU A 80 -13.93 -24.59 -34.28
N LYS A 81 -13.58 -24.64 -35.56
CA LYS A 81 -14.31 -25.42 -36.57
C LYS A 81 -13.46 -26.62 -36.99
N LEU A 82 -13.99 -27.81 -36.78
CA LEU A 82 -13.35 -29.07 -37.13
C LEU A 82 -14.01 -29.67 -38.37
N ALA A 83 -13.23 -30.24 -39.27
CA ALA A 83 -13.75 -31.03 -40.37
C ALA A 83 -14.58 -32.21 -39.81
N VAL A 84 -15.75 -32.45 -40.40
CA VAL A 84 -16.68 -33.48 -39.91
C VAL A 84 -16.00 -34.86 -39.93
N ASP A 85 -15.90 -35.47 -38.77
CA ASP A 85 -15.45 -36.84 -38.59
C ASP A 85 -16.44 -37.55 -37.65
N PRO A 86 -17.05 -38.68 -38.05
CA PRO A 86 -17.96 -39.43 -37.19
C PRO A 86 -17.38 -39.78 -35.81
N ALA A 87 -16.05 -39.92 -35.69
CA ALA A 87 -15.38 -40.20 -34.42
C ALA A 87 -15.48 -39.06 -33.40
N TYR A 88 -15.71 -37.83 -33.87
CA TYR A 88 -15.79 -36.62 -33.05
C TYR A 88 -17.22 -36.10 -32.90
N MET A 89 -18.23 -36.81 -33.42
CA MET A 89 -19.64 -36.42 -33.24
C MET A 89 -20.00 -36.35 -31.75
N PRO A 90 -20.68 -35.29 -31.26
CA PRO A 90 -20.99 -35.15 -29.84
C PRO A 90 -21.87 -36.29 -29.34
N ASN A 91 -21.31 -37.18 -28.54
CA ASN A 91 -22.02 -38.26 -27.86
C ASN A 91 -21.22 -38.73 -26.64
N LYS A 92 -21.83 -39.46 -25.70
CA LYS A 92 -21.18 -39.92 -24.46
C LYS A 92 -19.86 -40.69 -24.66
N LYS A 93 -19.65 -41.31 -25.83
CA LYS A 93 -18.41 -42.04 -26.16
C LYS A 93 -17.42 -41.21 -26.99
N SER A 94 -17.80 -40.00 -27.37
CA SER A 94 -17.01 -39.08 -28.19
C SER A 94 -15.93 -38.40 -27.37
N MET A 95 -14.89 -37.96 -28.08
CA MET A 95 -13.85 -37.10 -27.51
C MET A 95 -14.36 -35.66 -27.28
N LEU A 96 -15.41 -35.23 -27.99
CA LEU A 96 -16.09 -33.94 -27.80
C LEU A 96 -17.25 -34.11 -26.80
N TRP A 97 -16.93 -34.31 -25.53
CA TRP A 97 -17.91 -34.48 -24.45
C TRP A 97 -17.47 -33.76 -23.17
N PHE A 98 -18.40 -33.45 -22.26
CA PHE A 98 -18.17 -32.54 -21.13
C PHE A 98 -17.16 -33.05 -20.08
N ASP A 99 -16.89 -34.36 -20.04
CA ASP A 99 -15.97 -35.01 -19.10
C ASP A 99 -14.53 -35.09 -19.65
N LYS A 100 -14.18 -34.17 -20.55
CA LYS A 100 -12.89 -34.07 -21.23
C LYS A 100 -12.36 -32.64 -21.14
N ARG A 101 -11.03 -32.48 -21.16
CA ARG A 101 -10.37 -31.17 -21.29
C ARG A 101 -9.52 -31.13 -22.53
N PHE A 102 -9.41 -29.93 -23.09
CA PHE A 102 -8.81 -29.70 -24.41
C PHE A 102 -7.59 -28.82 -24.21
N ARG A 103 -6.40 -29.38 -24.42
CA ARG A 103 -5.18 -28.58 -24.56
C ARG A 103 -4.99 -28.23 -26.02
N ILE A 104 -5.03 -26.94 -26.33
CA ILE A 104 -4.93 -26.44 -27.69
C ILE A 104 -3.54 -25.92 -27.94
N TYR A 105 -2.89 -26.46 -28.94
CA TYR A 105 -1.56 -26.09 -29.38
C TYR A 105 -1.61 -25.49 -30.77
N GLN A 106 -0.81 -24.46 -30.98
CA GLN A 106 -0.44 -23.99 -32.32
C GLN A 106 1.03 -24.33 -32.55
N GLY A 107 1.27 -25.24 -33.49
CA GLY A 107 2.59 -25.68 -33.90
C GLY A 107 3.15 -24.77 -34.99
N ILE A 108 4.43 -24.40 -34.88
CA ILE A 108 5.20 -23.82 -35.99
C ILE A 108 6.30 -24.82 -36.35
N VAL A 109 6.30 -25.32 -37.59
CA VAL A 109 7.36 -26.22 -38.06
C VAL A 109 8.67 -25.44 -38.19
N ASP A 110 9.68 -25.84 -37.41
CA ASP A 110 11.02 -25.27 -37.47
C ASP A 110 11.69 -25.67 -38.79
N THR A 111 11.83 -24.69 -39.69
CA THR A 111 12.40 -24.91 -41.03
C THR A 111 13.93 -24.90 -41.03
N SER A 112 14.56 -24.51 -39.92
CA SER A 112 16.01 -24.36 -39.79
C SER A 112 16.75 -25.64 -39.42
N GLN A 113 16.04 -26.66 -38.91
CA GLN A 113 16.62 -27.93 -38.44
C GLN A 113 16.09 -29.14 -39.22
N TYR A 114 16.87 -30.22 -39.22
CA TYR A 114 16.47 -31.53 -39.73
C TYR A 114 16.61 -32.60 -38.62
N PRO A 115 15.59 -33.41 -38.32
CA PRO A 115 14.25 -33.40 -38.95
C PRO A 115 13.46 -32.12 -38.62
N ARG A 116 12.58 -31.71 -39.55
CA ARG A 116 11.71 -30.56 -39.35
C ARG A 116 10.61 -30.93 -38.38
N GLU A 117 10.71 -30.44 -37.16
CA GLU A 117 9.74 -30.69 -36.09
C GLU A 117 8.97 -29.42 -35.76
N ALA A 118 7.71 -29.58 -35.33
CA ALA A 118 6.93 -28.48 -34.80
C ALA A 118 7.42 -28.07 -33.41
N ILE A 119 7.47 -26.75 -33.18
CA ILE A 119 7.50 -26.14 -31.85
C ILE A 119 6.05 -25.84 -31.48
N ASN A 120 5.56 -26.47 -30.41
CA ASN A 120 4.14 -26.50 -30.06
C ASN A 120 3.83 -25.50 -28.95
N TYR A 121 3.23 -24.36 -29.30
CA TYR A 121 2.83 -23.35 -28.34
C TYR A 121 1.47 -23.69 -27.77
N LEU A 122 1.38 -23.91 -26.46
CA LEU A 122 0.11 -24.13 -25.79
C LEU A 122 -0.63 -22.81 -25.61
N LEU A 123 -1.81 -22.71 -26.22
CA LEU A 123 -2.69 -21.55 -26.14
C LEU A 123 -3.58 -21.57 -24.88
N GLY A 124 -3.87 -22.75 -24.36
CA GLY A 124 -4.60 -22.93 -23.11
C GLY A 124 -5.15 -24.34 -22.90
N THR A 125 -5.71 -24.55 -21.72
CA THR A 125 -6.44 -25.76 -21.34
C THR A 125 -7.91 -25.38 -21.12
N PHE A 126 -8.80 -26.01 -21.86
CA PHE A 126 -10.19 -25.59 -22.02
C PHE A 126 -11.18 -26.69 -21.68
N TYR A 127 -12.37 -26.26 -21.28
CA TYR A 127 -13.60 -27.04 -21.24
C TYR A 127 -14.34 -26.86 -22.57
N VAL A 128 -15.16 -27.84 -22.92
CA VAL A 128 -16.05 -27.76 -24.07
C VAL A 128 -17.42 -27.33 -23.57
N ASP A 129 -17.81 -26.10 -23.88
CA ASP A 129 -19.06 -25.51 -23.40
C ASP A 129 -20.21 -25.93 -24.32
N GLU A 130 -20.00 -25.76 -25.62
CA GLU A 130 -21.01 -26.06 -26.63
C GLU A 130 -20.39 -26.73 -27.85
N THR A 131 -21.15 -27.63 -28.47
CA THR A 131 -20.78 -28.22 -29.75
C THR A 131 -21.95 -28.14 -30.72
N GLY A 132 -21.65 -27.92 -31.99
CA GLY A 132 -22.66 -27.84 -33.05
C GLY A 132 -22.19 -28.55 -34.31
N LEU A 133 -23.11 -29.13 -35.08
CA LEU A 133 -22.83 -29.70 -36.39
C LEU A 133 -23.50 -28.87 -37.46
N GLN A 134 -22.71 -28.32 -38.39
CA GLN A 134 -23.21 -27.68 -39.60
C GLN A 134 -22.96 -28.60 -40.80
N PHE A 135 -24.03 -28.93 -41.53
CA PHE A 135 -23.96 -29.74 -42.74
C PHE A 135 -24.88 -29.17 -43.82
N SER A 136 -24.28 -28.59 -44.86
CA SER A 136 -24.94 -28.13 -46.09
C SER A 136 -24.11 -28.51 -47.32
N GLU A 137 -24.53 -28.07 -48.51
CA GLU A 137 -23.74 -28.25 -49.75
C GLU A 137 -22.35 -27.60 -49.61
N ASP A 138 -22.29 -26.39 -49.04
CA ASP A 138 -21.07 -25.59 -48.92
C ASP A 138 -20.35 -25.70 -47.55
N ASN A 139 -21.07 -26.04 -46.47
CA ASN A 139 -20.52 -26.00 -45.11
C ASN A 139 -20.61 -27.36 -44.43
N ARG A 140 -19.45 -27.93 -44.07
CA ARG A 140 -19.36 -29.23 -43.36
C ARG A 140 -18.34 -29.18 -42.25
N TYR A 141 -18.76 -28.74 -41.07
CA TYR A 141 -17.89 -28.66 -39.90
C TYR A 141 -18.62 -28.91 -38.59
N ILE A 142 -17.86 -29.29 -37.57
CA ILE A 142 -18.26 -29.32 -36.17
C ILE A 142 -17.71 -28.07 -35.50
N THR A 143 -18.56 -27.24 -34.91
CA THR A 143 -18.15 -26.11 -34.09
C THR A 143 -17.98 -26.55 -32.64
N VAL A 144 -16.92 -26.07 -31.99
CA VAL A 144 -16.64 -26.30 -30.57
C VAL A 144 -16.39 -24.94 -29.92
N LYS A 145 -17.21 -24.59 -28.94
CA LYS A 145 -17.01 -23.42 -28.06
C LYS A 145 -16.30 -23.85 -26.79
N LEU A 146 -15.40 -23.01 -26.34
CA LEU A 146 -14.42 -23.34 -25.33
C LEU A 146 -14.27 -22.20 -24.34
N SER A 147 -14.16 -22.53 -23.08
CA SER A 147 -13.81 -21.61 -22.00
C SER A 147 -12.80 -22.26 -21.06
N ASP A 148 -12.03 -21.46 -20.35
CA ASP A 148 -11.18 -21.98 -19.29
C ASP A 148 -12.00 -22.51 -18.09
N LYS A 149 -11.30 -23.12 -17.14
CA LYS A 149 -11.91 -23.83 -16.01
C LYS A 149 -12.78 -22.94 -15.11
N MET A 150 -12.66 -21.61 -15.18
CA MET A 150 -13.48 -20.69 -14.39
C MET A 150 -14.98 -20.82 -14.70
N THR A 151 -15.35 -21.23 -15.91
CA THR A 151 -16.77 -21.42 -16.31
C THR A 151 -17.53 -22.41 -15.43
N ASN A 152 -16.83 -23.40 -14.83
CA ASN A 152 -17.45 -24.35 -13.91
C ASN A 152 -18.07 -23.68 -12.67
N TRP A 153 -17.66 -22.46 -12.37
CA TRP A 153 -18.10 -21.73 -11.19
C TRP A 153 -19.23 -20.73 -11.50
N GLU A 154 -19.58 -20.48 -12.77
CA GLU A 154 -20.59 -19.48 -13.17
C GLU A 154 -21.98 -19.75 -12.58
N ASP A 155 -22.37 -21.02 -12.50
CA ASP A 155 -23.66 -21.46 -11.96
C ASP A 155 -23.53 -22.29 -10.68
N SER A 156 -22.36 -22.24 -10.03
CA SER A 156 -22.09 -22.98 -8.80
C SER A 156 -22.41 -22.13 -7.58
N GLY A 157 -23.32 -22.60 -6.73
CA GLY A 157 -23.66 -21.96 -5.47
C GLY A 157 -23.10 -22.72 -4.27
N LEU A 158 -22.79 -22.00 -3.19
CA LEU A 158 -22.41 -22.61 -1.92
C LEU A 158 -23.45 -23.65 -1.43
N GLU A 159 -23.04 -24.88 -1.15
CA GLU A 159 -23.94 -25.91 -0.61
C GLU A 159 -24.31 -25.66 0.87
N THR A 160 -23.41 -25.00 1.61
CA THR A 160 -23.60 -24.67 3.02
C THR A 160 -23.14 -23.24 3.29
N LYS A 161 -23.53 -22.68 4.44
CA LYS A 161 -23.02 -21.36 4.85
C LYS A 161 -21.49 -21.36 4.91
N LEU A 162 -20.88 -20.28 4.44
CA LEU A 162 -19.45 -20.03 4.54
C LEU A 162 -19.20 -19.01 5.66
N GLU A 163 -18.22 -19.28 6.51
CA GLU A 163 -17.75 -18.34 7.53
C GLU A 163 -16.22 -18.34 7.55
N VAL A 164 -15.63 -17.21 7.17
CA VAL A 164 -14.18 -16.96 7.24
C VAL A 164 -13.93 -15.88 8.28
N LYS A 165 -13.03 -16.15 9.23
CA LYS A 165 -12.80 -15.25 10.36
C LYS A 165 -11.96 -14.04 9.96
N HIS A 166 -12.25 -12.90 10.58
CA HIS A 166 -11.38 -11.74 10.54
C HIS A 166 -9.94 -12.14 10.91
N GLY A 167 -8.97 -11.66 10.12
CA GLY A 167 -7.55 -11.91 10.34
C GLY A 167 -7.01 -13.12 9.57
N THR A 168 -7.86 -13.87 8.87
CA THR A 168 -7.42 -14.96 7.98
C THR A 168 -6.64 -14.36 6.80
N PRO A 169 -5.42 -14.82 6.48
CA PRO A 169 -4.70 -14.35 5.30
C PRO A 169 -5.52 -14.50 4.01
N LEU A 170 -5.53 -13.47 3.15
CA LEU A 170 -6.41 -13.45 1.98
C LEU A 170 -6.08 -14.59 0.99
N ASN A 171 -4.80 -14.91 0.80
CA ASN A 171 -4.38 -15.99 -0.07
C ASN A 171 -4.85 -17.37 0.43
N GLU A 172 -4.88 -17.56 1.75
CA GLU A 172 -5.40 -18.78 2.39
C GLU A 172 -6.91 -18.86 2.25
N ALA A 173 -7.63 -17.74 2.42
CA ALA A 173 -9.08 -17.68 2.19
C ALA A 173 -9.44 -18.00 0.73
N MET A 174 -8.72 -17.41 -0.24
CA MET A 174 -8.88 -17.67 -1.67
C MET A 174 -8.62 -19.14 -2.02
N ARG A 175 -7.55 -19.72 -1.46
CA ARG A 175 -7.27 -21.14 -1.64
C ARG A 175 -8.35 -22.03 -1.01
N GLY A 176 -8.80 -21.68 0.20
CA GLY A 176 -9.79 -22.44 0.94
C GLY A 176 -11.15 -22.52 0.24
N ILE A 177 -11.62 -21.42 -0.39
CA ILE A 177 -12.87 -21.45 -1.16
C ILE A 177 -12.77 -22.36 -2.39
N LEU A 178 -11.61 -22.40 -3.05
CA LEU A 178 -11.39 -23.27 -4.21
C LEU A 178 -11.27 -24.74 -3.81
N GLU A 179 -10.55 -25.04 -2.75
CA GLU A 179 -10.48 -26.40 -2.19
C GLU A 179 -11.85 -26.89 -1.73
N LEU A 180 -12.68 -26.00 -1.16
CA LEU A 180 -14.06 -26.32 -0.75
C LEU A 180 -14.93 -26.75 -1.93
N VAL A 181 -14.77 -26.13 -3.11
CA VAL A 181 -15.52 -26.49 -4.33
C VAL A 181 -14.85 -27.59 -5.15
N GLY A 182 -13.80 -28.22 -4.61
CA GLY A 182 -13.14 -29.38 -5.20
C GLY A 182 -11.99 -29.06 -6.16
N GLU A 183 -11.48 -27.82 -6.19
CA GLU A 183 -10.25 -27.51 -6.90
C GLU A 183 -9.04 -28.10 -6.16
N THR A 184 -8.15 -28.75 -6.91
CA THR A 184 -6.95 -29.39 -6.36
C THR A 184 -5.69 -28.99 -7.10
N ASP A 185 -5.81 -28.29 -8.24
CA ASP A 185 -4.69 -27.95 -9.11
C ASP A 185 -4.41 -26.44 -9.08
N PHE A 186 -3.34 -26.09 -8.36
CA PHE A 186 -2.94 -24.71 -8.12
C PHE A 186 -1.61 -24.41 -8.79
N GLY A 187 -1.57 -23.30 -9.53
CA GLY A 187 -0.40 -22.71 -10.13
C GLY A 187 0.33 -21.81 -9.14
N TYR A 188 0.66 -20.59 -9.56
CA TYR A 188 1.29 -19.62 -8.68
C TYR A 188 0.25 -19.02 -7.72
N MET A 189 0.54 -19.08 -6.43
CA MET A 189 -0.27 -18.48 -5.37
C MET A 189 0.57 -17.45 -4.63
N GLU A 190 0.24 -16.17 -4.85
CA GLU A 190 0.88 -15.05 -4.17
C GLU A 190 0.77 -15.20 -2.64
N LYS A 191 1.86 -14.90 -1.94
CA LYS A 191 1.83 -14.85 -0.48
C LYS A 191 1.42 -13.45 -0.06
N THR A 192 0.35 -13.36 0.72
CA THR A 192 -0.10 -12.07 1.26
C THR A 192 0.77 -11.67 2.46
N THR A 193 0.86 -10.37 2.70
CA THR A 193 1.52 -9.80 3.87
C THR A 193 0.69 -10.01 5.14
N ASP A 194 1.28 -9.78 6.31
CA ASP A 194 0.59 -9.92 7.61
C ASP A 194 -0.62 -8.98 7.77
N LYS A 195 -0.74 -7.96 6.91
CA LYS A 195 -1.84 -7.00 6.90
C LYS A 195 -2.95 -7.34 5.89
N GLU A 196 -2.63 -8.14 4.87
CA GLU A 196 -3.55 -8.51 3.79
C GLU A 196 -4.39 -9.73 4.18
N VAL A 197 -5.30 -9.46 5.11
CA VAL A 197 -6.16 -10.44 5.74
C VAL A 197 -7.62 -10.11 5.47
N ILE A 198 -8.50 -11.10 5.64
CA ILE A 198 -9.95 -10.90 5.63
C ILE A 198 -10.29 -9.87 6.73
N PRO A 199 -10.86 -8.71 6.38
CA PRO A 199 -10.93 -7.52 7.26
C PRO A 199 -12.04 -7.58 8.33
N TYR A 200 -13.00 -8.50 8.18
CA TYR A 200 -14.14 -8.70 9.07
C TYR A 200 -14.56 -10.17 9.01
N ASP A 201 -15.40 -10.64 9.93
CA ASP A 201 -15.97 -11.99 9.82
C ASP A 201 -16.82 -12.08 8.54
N TYR A 202 -16.27 -12.71 7.51
CA TYR A 202 -16.89 -12.82 6.19
C TYR A 202 -17.86 -14.00 6.18
N LYS A 203 -19.14 -13.71 5.93
CA LYS A 203 -20.22 -14.69 5.99
C LYS A 203 -21.05 -14.66 4.72
N LYS A 204 -21.30 -15.82 4.14
CA LYS A 204 -22.20 -15.99 3.00
C LYS A 204 -23.14 -17.17 3.24
N GLU A 205 -24.39 -16.99 2.82
CA GLU A 205 -25.42 -18.02 2.96
C GLU A 205 -25.32 -19.07 1.85
N ALA A 206 -25.89 -20.25 2.11
CA ALA A 206 -26.03 -21.28 1.08
C ALA A 206 -26.75 -20.72 -0.15
N GLY A 207 -26.29 -21.09 -1.35
CA GLY A 207 -26.78 -20.60 -2.63
C GLY A 207 -26.07 -19.34 -3.16
N THR A 208 -25.18 -18.70 -2.38
CA THR A 208 -24.32 -17.61 -2.91
C THR A 208 -23.42 -18.15 -4.00
N ASN A 209 -23.32 -17.44 -5.13
CA ASN A 209 -22.49 -17.83 -6.26
C ASN A 209 -20.99 -17.82 -5.89
N ILE A 210 -20.25 -18.86 -6.29
CA ILE A 210 -18.82 -18.99 -6.04
C ILE A 210 -18.03 -17.88 -6.75
N ILE A 211 -18.43 -17.46 -7.95
CA ILE A 211 -17.78 -16.35 -8.67
C ILE A 211 -17.88 -15.05 -7.88
N ASP A 212 -19.00 -14.78 -7.21
CA ASP A 212 -19.15 -13.58 -6.39
C ASP A 212 -18.17 -13.60 -5.21
N ILE A 213 -17.93 -14.76 -4.61
CA ILE A 213 -16.99 -14.91 -3.48
C ILE A 213 -15.54 -14.73 -3.94
N ILE A 214 -15.18 -15.34 -5.08
CA ILE A 214 -13.85 -15.16 -5.69
C ILE A 214 -13.64 -13.67 -6.04
N THR A 215 -14.67 -13.02 -6.58
CA THR A 215 -14.66 -11.58 -6.90
C THR A 215 -14.49 -10.75 -5.64
N ASP A 216 -15.29 -10.99 -4.59
CA ASP A 216 -15.20 -10.31 -3.31
C ASP A 216 -13.77 -10.40 -2.75
N PHE A 217 -13.19 -11.61 -2.69
CA PHE A 217 -11.83 -11.81 -2.18
C PHE A 217 -10.77 -11.10 -3.03
N ARG A 218 -10.86 -11.19 -4.35
CA ARG A 218 -9.95 -10.44 -5.24
C ARG A 218 -10.06 -8.93 -4.99
N ASP A 219 -11.28 -8.41 -4.86
CA ASP A 219 -11.55 -6.97 -4.81
C ASP A 219 -11.39 -6.36 -3.41
N MET A 220 -11.22 -7.18 -2.36
CA MET A 220 -10.85 -6.72 -1.01
C MET A 220 -9.57 -5.89 -1.03
N TYR A 221 -8.66 -6.22 -1.95
CA TYR A 221 -7.40 -5.53 -2.22
C TYR A 221 -7.20 -5.47 -3.73
N GLN A 222 -7.40 -4.30 -4.34
CA GLN A 222 -7.54 -4.18 -5.80
C GLN A 222 -6.23 -4.37 -6.60
N GLU A 223 -5.14 -4.76 -5.93
CA GLU A 223 -3.85 -5.06 -6.55
C GLU A 223 -3.71 -6.52 -7.00
N PHE A 224 -4.66 -7.38 -6.63
CA PHE A 224 -4.61 -8.79 -6.95
C PHE A 224 -5.47 -9.15 -8.16
N VAL A 225 -5.00 -10.15 -8.91
CA VAL A 225 -5.75 -10.82 -9.97
C VAL A 225 -5.77 -12.33 -9.75
N CYS A 226 -6.84 -12.95 -10.22
CA CYS A 226 -6.99 -14.39 -10.16
C CYS A 226 -7.58 -14.93 -11.46
N GLY A 227 -7.42 -16.23 -11.68
CA GLY A 227 -7.91 -16.94 -12.86
C GLY A 227 -7.16 -18.26 -13.06
N TYR A 228 -7.40 -18.92 -14.18
CA TYR A 228 -6.66 -20.12 -14.55
C TYR A 228 -5.48 -19.81 -15.46
N ASP A 229 -4.37 -20.49 -15.27
CA ASP A 229 -3.18 -20.38 -16.12
C ASP A 229 -3.33 -21.21 -17.42
N VAL A 230 -2.34 -21.16 -18.33
CA VAL A 230 -2.44 -21.92 -19.61
C VAL A 230 -2.50 -23.44 -19.42
N MET A 231 -2.01 -23.96 -18.29
CA MET A 231 -2.05 -25.39 -17.95
C MET A 231 -3.41 -25.80 -17.37
N GLY A 232 -4.28 -24.84 -17.04
CA GLY A 232 -5.57 -25.08 -16.38
C GLY A 232 -5.49 -25.12 -14.86
N ARG A 233 -4.44 -24.54 -14.26
CA ARG A 233 -4.26 -24.47 -12.80
C ARG A 233 -4.68 -23.11 -12.28
N PHE A 234 -5.32 -23.05 -11.11
CA PHE A 234 -5.74 -21.77 -10.54
C PHE A 234 -4.52 -20.96 -10.09
N GLU A 235 -4.47 -19.68 -10.44
CA GLU A 235 -3.43 -18.76 -10.01
C GLU A 235 -4.00 -17.51 -9.36
N PHE A 236 -3.28 -17.02 -8.35
CA PHE A 236 -3.53 -15.77 -7.64
C PHE A 236 -2.24 -14.96 -7.64
N ARG A 237 -2.27 -13.76 -8.21
CA ARG A 237 -1.06 -12.94 -8.46
C ARG A 237 -1.30 -11.50 -8.05
N ARG A 238 -0.24 -10.83 -7.58
CA ARG A 238 -0.24 -9.36 -7.52
C ARG A 238 0.17 -8.79 -8.87
N ILE A 239 -0.53 -7.76 -9.33
CA ILE A 239 -0.04 -6.93 -10.44
C ILE A 239 1.02 -6.00 -9.86
N PRO A 240 2.25 -5.94 -10.41
CA PRO A 240 3.23 -4.94 -9.99
C PRO A 240 2.73 -3.55 -10.39
N MET A 241 2.02 -2.89 -9.47
CA MET A 241 1.46 -1.58 -9.72
C MET A 241 2.56 -0.54 -9.50
N GLN A 242 2.92 0.16 -10.58
CA GLN A 242 3.50 1.51 -10.56
C GLN A 242 5.02 1.67 -10.39
N LEU A 243 5.74 0.77 -9.70
CA LEU A 243 7.16 0.98 -9.45
C LEU A 243 8.04 0.43 -10.58
N LYS A 244 8.73 1.33 -11.29
CA LYS A 244 9.64 0.97 -12.39
C LYS A 244 10.67 -0.11 -12.02
N ARG A 245 11.12 -0.14 -10.76
CA ARG A 245 12.09 -1.13 -10.25
C ARG A 245 11.48 -2.54 -10.04
N GLU A 246 10.16 -2.64 -9.94
CA GLU A 246 9.41 -3.87 -9.66
C GLU A 246 8.83 -4.48 -10.94
N MET A 247 8.93 -3.75 -12.06
CA MET A 247 8.47 -4.25 -13.35
C MET A 247 9.42 -5.29 -13.92
N LYS A 248 8.82 -6.36 -14.46
CA LYS A 248 9.53 -7.33 -15.28
C LYS A 248 10.01 -6.68 -16.58
N PRO A 249 11.09 -7.17 -17.20
CA PRO A 249 11.47 -6.73 -18.53
C PRO A 249 10.36 -7.01 -19.55
N SER A 250 10.30 -6.19 -20.60
CA SER A 250 9.39 -6.42 -21.72
C SER A 250 9.62 -7.82 -22.30
N ARG A 251 8.53 -8.57 -22.52
CA ARG A 251 8.55 -9.89 -23.16
C ARG A 251 8.91 -9.81 -24.63
N TRP A 252 8.54 -8.72 -25.28
CA TRP A 252 8.77 -8.48 -26.69
C TRP A 252 8.93 -6.99 -26.98
N GLU A 253 9.69 -6.68 -28.03
CA GLU A 253 9.87 -5.31 -28.53
C GLU A 253 9.41 -5.24 -29.99
N PHE A 254 8.49 -4.32 -30.27
CA PHE A 254 7.98 -4.02 -31.60
C PHE A 254 8.64 -2.73 -32.10
N ASP A 255 9.44 -2.84 -33.16
CA ASP A 255 10.13 -1.72 -33.80
C ASP A 255 9.91 -1.78 -35.32
N SER A 256 8.75 -1.29 -35.76
CA SER A 256 8.36 -1.29 -37.18
C SER A 256 9.13 -0.28 -38.04
N VAL A 257 10.02 0.52 -37.44
CA VAL A 257 10.86 1.49 -38.18
C VAL A 257 12.31 1.00 -38.31
N SER A 258 12.64 -0.10 -37.65
CA SER A 258 13.94 -0.74 -37.79
C SER A 258 14.14 -1.27 -39.22
N THR A 259 15.41 -1.32 -39.63
CA THR A 259 15.78 -1.87 -40.94
C THR A 259 16.07 -3.37 -40.90
N ASP A 260 16.08 -3.98 -39.71
CA ASP A 260 16.11 -5.43 -39.58
C ASP A 260 14.72 -6.01 -39.88
N ARG A 261 14.66 -7.07 -40.69
CA ARG A 261 13.38 -7.71 -41.09
C ARG A 261 12.81 -8.59 -39.96
N ALA A 262 13.08 -8.25 -38.71
CA ALA A 262 12.71 -9.03 -37.53
C ALA A 262 11.39 -8.57 -36.90
N ASP A 263 10.88 -7.40 -37.29
CA ASP A 263 9.59 -6.92 -36.78
C ASP A 263 8.42 -7.72 -37.37
N VAL A 264 7.45 -8.04 -36.51
CA VAL A 264 6.26 -8.82 -36.84
C VAL A 264 4.99 -7.95 -36.86
N THR A 265 5.13 -6.63 -36.77
CA THR A 265 4.00 -5.70 -36.74
C THR A 265 3.40 -5.54 -38.14
N LEU A 266 2.09 -5.74 -38.25
CA LEU A 266 1.33 -5.57 -39.50
C LEU A 266 0.60 -4.23 -39.54
N SER A 267 0.04 -3.81 -38.40
CA SER A 267 -0.61 -2.50 -38.27
C SER A 267 -0.49 -1.97 -36.84
N PHE A 268 -0.51 -0.64 -36.71
CA PHE A 268 -0.46 0.06 -35.44
C PHE A 268 -1.51 1.19 -35.41
N ALA A 269 -2.25 1.27 -34.32
CA ALA A 269 -3.15 2.37 -34.01
C ALA A 269 -3.04 2.74 -32.53
N GLU A 270 -3.24 4.01 -32.20
CA GLU A 270 -3.31 4.50 -30.82
C GLU A 270 -4.63 5.23 -30.61
N SER A 271 -5.18 5.10 -29.41
CA SER A 271 -6.33 5.87 -28.95
C SER A 271 -5.99 6.60 -27.65
N TYR A 272 -6.56 7.80 -27.50
CA TYR A 272 -6.32 8.69 -26.37
C TYR A 272 -7.65 8.99 -25.66
N SER A 273 -7.76 8.59 -24.39
CA SER A 273 -8.87 8.99 -23.52
C SER A 273 -8.41 10.11 -22.61
N LEU A 274 -8.90 11.34 -22.81
CA LEU A 274 -8.48 12.52 -22.04
C LEU A 274 -9.60 13.07 -21.13
N LYS A 275 -10.78 12.44 -21.16
CA LYS A 275 -11.97 12.94 -20.47
C LYS A 275 -11.85 12.82 -18.95
N ASP A 276 -11.28 11.72 -18.50
CA ASP A 276 -11.32 11.29 -17.10
C ASP A 276 -9.93 11.26 -16.44
N VAL A 277 -9.00 12.10 -16.92
CA VAL A 277 -7.67 12.24 -16.30
C VAL A 277 -7.81 12.82 -14.89
N LYS A 278 -7.42 12.02 -13.89
CA LYS A 278 -7.35 12.33 -12.46
C LYS A 278 -5.94 12.03 -11.97
N ASN A 279 -5.39 12.95 -11.19
CA ASN A 279 -4.06 12.80 -10.59
C ASN A 279 -4.10 12.89 -9.07
N ARG A 280 -5.31 12.86 -8.52
CA ARG A 280 -5.58 12.67 -7.11
C ARG A 280 -6.85 11.82 -6.94
N VAL A 281 -6.77 10.72 -6.22
CA VAL A 281 -7.90 9.88 -5.82
C VAL A 281 -8.01 9.94 -4.31
N VAL A 282 -9.24 10.12 -3.82
CA VAL A 282 -9.58 10.02 -2.41
C VAL A 282 -10.65 8.96 -2.28
N VAL A 283 -10.37 7.90 -1.54
CA VAL A 283 -11.33 6.87 -1.19
C VAL A 283 -11.74 7.10 0.26
N VAL A 284 -13.04 7.11 0.52
CA VAL A 284 -13.61 7.22 1.87
C VAL A 284 -14.41 5.95 2.12
N GLY A 285 -14.02 5.22 3.16
CA GLY A 285 -14.68 3.99 3.57
C GLY A 285 -15.82 4.23 4.55
N ASN A 286 -16.26 3.16 5.21
CA ASN A 286 -17.41 3.20 6.11
C ASN A 286 -17.08 3.80 7.47
N THR A 287 -17.90 4.74 7.94
CA THR A 287 -17.80 5.25 9.31
C THR A 287 -18.21 4.15 10.29
N SER A 288 -17.27 3.71 11.12
CA SER A 288 -17.54 2.75 12.19
C SER A 288 -18.55 3.35 13.18
N THR A 289 -19.68 2.67 13.38
CA THR A 289 -20.71 3.06 14.37
C THR A 289 -20.22 2.91 15.81
N THR A 290 -19.15 2.14 16.03
CA THR A 290 -18.55 1.90 17.35
C THR A 290 -17.48 2.94 17.69
N THR A 291 -16.63 3.29 16.73
CA THR A 291 -15.46 4.17 16.97
C THR A 291 -15.62 5.58 16.41
N GLY A 292 -16.62 5.83 15.56
CA GLY A 292 -16.81 7.09 14.83
C GLY A 292 -15.76 7.37 13.76
N TYR A 293 -14.77 6.48 13.61
CA TYR A 293 -13.69 6.62 12.65
C TYR A 293 -14.18 6.28 11.24
N THR A 294 -13.77 7.10 10.28
CA THR A 294 -14.04 6.90 8.85
C THR A 294 -12.71 6.65 8.15
N PRO A 295 -12.45 5.43 7.66
CA PRO A 295 -11.22 5.14 6.96
C PRO A 295 -11.14 5.91 5.66
N LYS A 296 -9.93 6.28 5.25
CA LYS A 296 -9.65 7.13 4.12
C LYS A 296 -8.29 6.79 3.49
N GLY A 297 -8.30 6.62 2.18
CA GLY A 297 -7.10 6.49 1.36
C GLY A 297 -6.95 7.71 0.47
N ILE A 298 -5.75 8.26 0.36
CA ILE A 298 -5.46 9.38 -0.55
C ILE A 298 -4.25 9.04 -1.39
N VAL A 299 -4.45 9.13 -2.70
CA VAL A 299 -3.44 8.80 -3.68
C VAL A 299 -3.28 9.98 -4.66
N THR A 300 -2.13 10.62 -4.76
CA THR A 300 -1.78 11.77 -5.64
C THR A 300 -0.50 11.56 -6.48
N VAL A 301 -0.55 11.83 -7.79
CA VAL A 301 0.58 11.70 -8.72
C VAL A 301 1.40 13.00 -8.75
N LYS A 302 2.64 12.97 -8.25
CA LYS A 302 3.56 14.12 -8.34
C LYS A 302 4.83 13.87 -9.17
N ALA A 303 5.06 12.63 -9.61
CA ALA A 303 6.25 12.25 -10.34
C ALA A 303 6.38 13.08 -11.65
N THR A 304 7.50 13.77 -11.84
CA THR A 304 7.69 14.75 -12.93
C THR A 304 7.78 14.11 -14.31
N ASP A 305 8.13 12.82 -14.36
CA ASP A 305 8.16 11.98 -15.56
C ASP A 305 6.77 11.53 -16.02
N ASN A 306 5.77 11.56 -15.13
CA ASN A 306 4.38 11.29 -15.48
C ASN A 306 3.73 12.58 -16.04
N PRO A 307 3.26 12.62 -17.30
CA PRO A 307 2.68 13.82 -17.89
C PRO A 307 1.37 14.26 -17.23
N PHE A 308 0.74 13.40 -16.43
CA PHE A 308 -0.51 13.68 -15.73
C PHE A 308 -0.28 14.19 -14.30
N ASN A 309 0.96 14.46 -13.88
CA ASN A 309 1.25 14.89 -12.51
C ASN A 309 0.63 16.25 -12.14
N THR A 310 0.47 16.49 -10.84
CA THR A 310 -0.17 17.70 -10.31
C THR A 310 0.52 19.01 -10.70
N THR A 311 1.83 18.98 -10.93
CA THR A 311 2.61 20.15 -11.34
C THR A 311 2.34 20.51 -12.80
N ALA A 312 2.19 19.50 -13.67
CA ALA A 312 1.97 19.67 -15.10
C ALA A 312 0.54 20.13 -15.43
N ILE A 313 -0.48 19.53 -14.80
CA ILE A 313 -1.89 19.75 -15.19
C ILE A 313 -2.79 20.26 -14.05
N GLY A 314 -2.21 20.65 -12.92
CA GLY A 314 -2.96 21.05 -11.71
C GLY A 314 -3.63 19.86 -11.01
N ILE A 315 -4.25 20.08 -9.85
CA ILE A 315 -4.90 19.01 -9.08
C ILE A 315 -6.27 18.68 -9.67
N ARG A 316 -6.46 17.43 -10.09
CA ARG A 316 -7.72 16.87 -10.60
C ARG A 316 -8.13 15.69 -9.73
N THR A 317 -9.07 15.93 -8.82
CA THR A 317 -9.49 14.94 -7.80
C THR A 317 -10.64 14.06 -8.29
N LYS A 318 -10.57 12.75 -8.00
CA LYS A 318 -11.70 11.80 -7.94
C LYS A 318 -11.96 11.46 -6.49
N VAL A 319 -13.20 11.56 -6.05
CA VAL A 319 -13.60 11.11 -4.71
C VAL A 319 -14.49 9.89 -4.88
N ILE A 320 -14.20 8.82 -4.17
CA ILE A 320 -14.92 7.56 -4.18
C ILE A 320 -15.38 7.30 -2.76
N GLN A 321 -16.66 7.02 -2.60
CA GLN A 321 -17.20 6.52 -1.34
C GLN A 321 -17.45 5.02 -1.53
N ASN A 322 -16.85 4.21 -0.66
CA ASN A 322 -17.02 2.76 -0.68
C ASN A 322 -17.28 2.25 0.75
N ASN A 323 -18.55 2.07 1.09
CA ASN A 323 -18.96 1.69 2.43
C ASN A 323 -18.65 0.22 2.78
N ASP A 324 -18.06 -0.55 1.87
CA ASP A 324 -17.59 -1.91 2.16
C ASP A 324 -16.16 -1.92 2.73
N LEU A 325 -15.44 -0.80 2.63
CA LEU A 325 -14.08 -0.66 3.15
C LEU A 325 -14.10 -0.22 4.60
N THR A 326 -13.36 -0.92 5.45
CA THR A 326 -13.44 -0.79 6.91
C THR A 326 -12.14 -0.33 7.56
N ASN A 327 -11.05 -0.24 6.79
CA ASN A 327 -9.76 0.28 7.26
C ASN A 327 -9.05 1.12 6.17
N ASP A 328 -8.05 1.92 6.58
CA ASP A 328 -7.32 2.84 5.70
C ASP A 328 -6.60 2.10 4.58
N MET A 329 -5.98 0.95 4.87
CA MET A 329 -5.21 0.18 3.88
C MET A 329 -6.09 -0.31 2.72
N GLN A 330 -7.33 -0.73 2.99
CA GLN A 330 -8.29 -1.03 1.93
C GLN A 330 -8.62 0.20 1.07
N CYS A 331 -8.79 1.35 1.72
CA CYS A 331 -9.06 2.61 1.01
C CYS A 331 -7.84 3.06 0.19
N VAL A 332 -6.63 2.85 0.68
CA VAL A 332 -5.37 3.11 -0.03
C VAL A 332 -5.25 2.17 -1.24
N SER A 333 -5.44 0.87 -1.07
CA SER A 333 -5.38 -0.11 -2.16
C SER A 333 -6.39 0.22 -3.27
N GLN A 334 -7.63 0.58 -2.93
CA GLN A 334 -8.59 1.05 -3.92
C GLN A 334 -8.14 2.37 -4.58
N ALA A 335 -7.58 3.31 -3.81
CA ALA A 335 -7.12 4.57 -4.34
C ALA A 335 -5.93 4.39 -5.31
N GLU A 336 -5.04 3.42 -5.04
CA GLU A 336 -3.90 3.04 -5.89
C GLU A 336 -4.35 2.41 -7.20
N TYR A 337 -5.30 1.47 -7.14
CA TYR A 337 -5.87 0.89 -8.33
C TYR A 337 -6.56 1.95 -9.21
N GLU A 338 -7.28 2.87 -8.60
CA GLU A 338 -7.99 3.94 -9.30
C GLU A 338 -7.05 5.00 -9.89
N ILE A 339 -5.96 5.34 -9.21
CA ILE A 339 -4.94 6.23 -9.79
C ILE A 339 -4.20 5.51 -10.92
N TRP A 340 -3.94 4.22 -10.77
CA TRP A 340 -3.27 3.42 -11.79
C TRP A 340 -4.10 3.43 -13.07
N LYS A 341 -5.40 3.11 -13.00
CA LYS A 341 -6.32 3.22 -14.15
C LYS A 341 -6.31 4.63 -14.74
N SER A 342 -6.41 5.66 -13.89
CA SER A 342 -6.47 7.04 -14.37
C SER A 342 -5.17 7.54 -14.99
N THR A 343 -4.02 6.94 -14.68
CA THR A 343 -2.72 7.34 -15.23
C THR A 343 -2.33 6.49 -16.43
N HIS A 344 -2.71 5.21 -16.46
CA HIS A 344 -2.30 4.25 -17.47
C HIS A 344 -3.30 4.12 -18.62
N PHE A 345 -4.60 4.18 -18.34
CA PHE A 345 -5.63 3.89 -19.35
C PHE A 345 -5.99 5.12 -20.19
N GLN A 346 -5.09 6.10 -20.27
CA GLN A 346 -5.27 7.29 -21.09
C GLN A 346 -4.75 7.10 -22.51
N GLU A 347 -3.78 6.21 -22.71
CA GLU A 347 -3.22 5.87 -24.02
C GLU A 347 -3.29 4.37 -24.22
N GLN A 348 -3.96 3.91 -25.28
CA GLN A 348 -4.07 2.51 -25.64
C GLN A 348 -3.50 2.27 -27.04
N ALA A 349 -2.57 1.34 -27.15
CA ALA A 349 -2.08 0.82 -28.41
C ALA A 349 -2.94 -0.38 -28.86
N ASN A 350 -3.24 -0.40 -30.14
CA ASN A 350 -3.99 -1.44 -30.83
C ASN A 350 -3.12 -1.92 -32.00
N ILE A 351 -2.56 -3.12 -31.90
CA ILE A 351 -1.63 -3.67 -32.90
C ILE A 351 -2.16 -4.96 -33.50
N SER A 352 -1.98 -5.12 -34.80
CA SER A 352 -2.11 -6.42 -35.48
C SER A 352 -0.71 -6.90 -35.82
N ILE A 353 -0.42 -8.15 -35.50
CA ILE A 353 0.91 -8.75 -35.65
C ILE A 353 0.83 -10.14 -36.27
N VAL A 354 1.93 -10.59 -36.84
CA VAL A 354 2.12 -12.01 -37.14
C VAL A 354 2.19 -12.75 -35.78
N PRO A 355 1.35 -13.78 -35.52
CA PRO A 355 1.11 -14.28 -34.17
C PRO A 355 2.35 -14.63 -33.34
N LEU A 356 2.39 -14.17 -32.09
CA LEU A 356 3.41 -14.53 -31.10
C LEU A 356 2.77 -15.32 -29.95
N TYR A 357 2.57 -16.62 -30.15
CA TYR A 357 1.74 -17.48 -29.30
C TYR A 357 2.18 -17.64 -27.82
N HIS A 358 3.33 -17.07 -27.44
CA HIS A 358 3.83 -17.10 -26.06
C HIS A 358 3.37 -15.90 -25.23
N LEU A 359 2.94 -14.81 -25.87
CA LEU A 359 2.46 -13.59 -25.20
C LEU A 359 1.14 -13.86 -24.48
N LYS A 360 0.95 -13.20 -23.33
CA LYS A 360 -0.23 -13.36 -22.48
C LYS A 360 -0.74 -12.00 -22.00
N PRO A 361 -2.01 -11.91 -21.59
CA PRO A 361 -2.49 -10.76 -20.83
C PRO A 361 -1.60 -10.51 -19.61
N PHE A 362 -1.45 -9.23 -19.23
CA PHE A 362 -0.52 -8.72 -18.22
C PHE A 362 0.98 -8.78 -18.56
N ASP A 363 1.40 -9.38 -19.68
CA ASP A 363 2.80 -9.24 -20.11
C ASP A 363 3.09 -7.79 -20.53
N LEU A 364 4.31 -7.35 -20.26
CA LEU A 364 4.80 -6.07 -20.76
C LEU A 364 5.41 -6.23 -22.15
N ILE A 365 5.15 -5.25 -23.02
CA ILE A 365 5.76 -5.15 -24.35
C ILE A 365 6.28 -3.73 -24.56
N THR A 366 7.36 -3.60 -25.33
CA THR A 366 7.83 -2.30 -25.80
C THR A 366 7.29 -2.08 -27.21
N ILE A 367 6.67 -0.93 -27.48
CA ILE A 367 6.26 -0.55 -28.83
C ILE A 367 6.93 0.77 -29.17
N LYS A 368 7.62 0.81 -30.29
CA LYS A 368 8.13 2.04 -30.88
C LYS A 368 7.10 2.61 -31.83
N ASN A 369 6.63 3.81 -31.53
CA ASN A 369 5.62 4.46 -32.33
C ASN A 369 6.18 4.78 -33.73
N PRO A 370 5.52 4.31 -34.82
CA PRO A 370 6.03 4.44 -36.19
C PRO A 370 6.07 5.88 -36.71
N VAL A 371 5.37 6.81 -36.04
CA VAL A 371 5.32 8.22 -36.42
C VAL A 371 6.27 9.05 -35.57
N SER A 372 6.23 8.91 -34.24
CA SER A 372 7.06 9.72 -33.34
C SER A 372 8.47 9.16 -33.12
N ASN A 373 8.72 7.90 -33.49
CA ASN A 373 9.95 7.15 -33.21
C ASN A 373 10.28 7.01 -31.71
N VAL A 374 9.31 7.28 -30.83
CA VAL A 374 9.46 7.12 -29.39
C VAL A 374 9.03 5.72 -28.97
N SER A 375 9.89 5.02 -28.24
CA SER A 375 9.57 3.75 -27.59
C SER A 375 8.87 3.99 -26.25
N ALA A 376 7.78 3.27 -26.03
CA ALA A 376 7.08 3.23 -24.75
C ALA A 376 6.76 1.79 -24.36
N GLN A 377 6.61 1.56 -23.05
CA GLN A 377 6.18 0.27 -22.53
C GLN A 377 4.66 0.25 -22.41
N TYR A 378 4.07 -0.89 -22.74
CA TYR A 378 2.65 -1.16 -22.69
C TYR A 378 2.40 -2.47 -21.95
N MET A 379 1.29 -2.57 -21.23
CA MET A 379 0.82 -3.81 -20.62
C MET A 379 -0.36 -4.35 -21.44
N ILE A 380 -0.30 -5.63 -21.79
CA ILE A 380 -1.33 -6.26 -22.62
C ILE A 380 -2.63 -6.44 -21.81
N ASP A 381 -3.74 -5.96 -22.37
CA ASP A 381 -5.09 -6.15 -21.83
C ASP A 381 -5.76 -7.35 -22.49
N THR A 382 -5.85 -7.34 -23.83
CA THR A 382 -6.49 -8.41 -24.59
C THR A 382 -5.58 -8.94 -25.71
N ILE A 383 -5.75 -10.21 -26.01
CA ILE A 383 -5.14 -10.89 -27.15
C ILE A 383 -6.21 -11.70 -27.87
N ASP A 384 -6.38 -11.47 -29.16
CA ASP A 384 -7.20 -12.30 -30.04
C ASP A 384 -6.30 -12.96 -31.08
N VAL A 385 -6.32 -14.28 -31.13
CA VAL A 385 -5.50 -15.09 -32.04
C VAL A 385 -6.41 -15.80 -33.02
N ASP A 386 -6.26 -15.49 -34.30
CA ASP A 386 -6.82 -16.28 -35.38
C ASP A 386 -5.89 -17.47 -35.70
N LEU A 387 -6.47 -18.67 -35.74
CA LEU A 387 -5.75 -19.93 -35.98
C LEU A 387 -5.77 -20.34 -37.46
N ASP A 388 -6.39 -19.55 -38.34
CA ASP A 388 -6.30 -19.76 -39.78
C ASP A 388 -4.84 -19.56 -40.28
N VAL A 389 -4.53 -20.10 -41.45
CA VAL A 389 -3.19 -20.04 -42.06
C VAL A 389 -2.76 -18.61 -42.43
N GLU A 390 -3.73 -17.74 -42.71
CA GLU A 390 -3.53 -16.30 -42.92
C GLU A 390 -3.90 -15.48 -41.67
N GLY A 391 -4.21 -16.15 -40.57
CA GLY A 391 -4.67 -15.56 -39.31
C GLY A 391 -3.62 -14.63 -38.70
N THR A 392 -4.11 -13.53 -38.12
CA THR A 392 -3.28 -12.55 -37.40
C THR A 392 -3.59 -12.59 -35.91
N MET A 393 -2.68 -12.02 -35.11
CA MET A 393 -2.91 -11.77 -33.69
C MET A 393 -3.18 -10.29 -33.48
N TYR A 394 -4.28 -9.98 -32.80
CA TYR A 394 -4.65 -8.64 -32.40
C TYR A 394 -4.39 -8.45 -30.91
N ILE A 395 -3.71 -7.36 -30.55
CA ILE A 395 -3.37 -7.02 -29.17
C ILE A 395 -3.87 -5.62 -28.86
N THR A 396 -4.59 -5.50 -27.75
CA THR A 396 -4.85 -4.20 -27.11
C THR A 396 -4.00 -4.09 -25.85
N ALA A 397 -3.37 -2.93 -25.67
CA ALA A 397 -2.46 -2.71 -24.55
C ALA A 397 -2.48 -1.25 -24.09
N HIS A 398 -2.60 -1.01 -22.79
CA HIS A 398 -2.48 0.33 -22.20
C HIS A 398 -1.03 0.71 -21.93
N LYS A 399 -0.71 1.97 -22.18
CA LYS A 399 0.62 2.53 -21.96
C LYS A 399 0.95 2.59 -20.47
N MET A 400 2.16 2.18 -20.15
CA MET A 400 2.67 2.25 -18.78
C MET A 400 3.22 3.64 -18.50
N TYR A 401 2.66 4.31 -17.49
CA TYR A 401 3.23 5.53 -16.93
C TYR A 401 3.73 5.25 -15.54
N PHE A 402 5.05 5.31 -15.39
CA PHE A 402 5.62 5.15 -14.07
C PHE A 402 5.16 6.30 -13.20
N VAL A 403 4.53 5.92 -12.11
CA VAL A 403 4.23 6.79 -11.01
C VAL A 403 5.25 6.37 -9.99
N THR A 404 6.10 7.28 -9.52
CA THR A 404 6.59 7.11 -8.16
C THR A 404 5.35 7.34 -7.30
N PRO A 405 4.76 6.31 -6.68
CA PRO A 405 3.70 6.52 -5.73
C PRO A 405 4.33 7.33 -4.60
N ILE A 406 3.70 8.44 -4.22
CA ILE A 406 4.03 9.13 -2.97
C ILE A 406 2.92 8.73 -2.00
N TYR A 407 2.95 7.48 -1.53
CA TYR A 407 2.02 6.95 -0.50
C TYR A 407 2.78 6.24 0.61
N GLY A 408 2.12 6.20 1.77
CA GLY A 408 2.64 5.85 3.09
C GLY A 408 3.61 4.68 3.14
N GLU A 409 4.70 4.91 3.87
CA GLU A 409 5.78 4.00 4.18
C GLU A 409 5.34 2.84 5.09
N ALA A 410 4.38 2.03 4.67
CA ALA A 410 4.11 0.76 5.33
C ALA A 410 5.23 -0.23 4.97
N ASN A 411 6.33 -0.17 5.74
CA ASN A 411 7.50 -1.07 5.78
C ASN A 411 8.74 -0.59 5.00
N THR A 412 9.12 0.68 5.18
CA THR A 412 10.52 1.10 4.94
C THR A 412 11.37 0.73 6.15
N PRO A 413 12.70 0.49 6.00
CA PRO A 413 13.58 0.28 7.15
C PRO A 413 13.53 1.43 8.18
N LEU A 414 13.21 2.64 7.72
CA LEU A 414 13.02 3.80 8.57
C LEU A 414 11.76 3.68 9.44
N VAL A 415 10.61 3.37 8.86
CA VAL A 415 9.38 3.14 9.62
C VAL A 415 9.51 1.96 10.57
N ASP A 416 10.19 0.89 10.14
CA ASP A 416 10.44 -0.27 11.01
C ASP A 416 11.31 0.11 12.21
N ALA A 417 12.32 0.96 12.02
CA ALA A 417 13.14 1.49 13.11
C ALA A 417 12.32 2.36 14.07
N ILE A 418 11.43 3.23 13.55
CA ILE A 418 10.56 4.06 14.40
C ILE A 418 9.55 3.21 15.18
N LYS A 419 8.91 2.23 14.53
CA LYS A 419 8.02 1.27 15.19
C LYS A 419 8.74 0.49 16.28
N ASN A 420 9.98 0.04 16.01
CA ASN A 420 10.81 -0.60 17.03
C ASN A 420 11.10 0.34 18.21
N GLY A 421 11.40 1.61 17.93
CA GLY A 421 11.56 2.65 18.94
C GLY A 421 10.34 2.79 19.86
N ILE A 422 9.15 2.86 19.27
CA ILE A 422 7.88 2.96 20.00
C ILE A 422 7.57 1.67 20.76
N ASP A 423 7.66 0.51 20.10
CA ASP A 423 7.18 -0.76 20.65
C ASP A 423 8.15 -1.41 21.64
N LYS A 424 9.46 -1.13 21.53
CA LYS A 424 10.52 -1.83 22.28
C LYS A 424 11.41 -0.90 23.09
N LEU A 425 11.66 0.33 22.64
CA LEU A 425 12.59 1.27 23.26
C LEU A 425 11.86 2.38 24.05
N GLY A 426 10.53 2.31 24.09
CA GLY A 426 9.70 3.16 24.95
C GLY A 426 9.62 4.62 24.54
N TRP A 427 9.82 4.94 23.25
CA TRP A 427 9.76 6.32 22.74
C TRP A 427 8.44 7.05 23.05
N LEU A 428 7.36 6.32 23.34
CA LEU A 428 6.10 6.88 23.86
C LEU A 428 5.92 6.60 25.36
N SER A 429 6.04 5.34 25.77
CA SER A 429 5.74 4.93 27.16
C SER A 429 6.58 5.62 28.24
N LEU A 430 7.85 5.95 27.96
CA LEU A 430 8.73 6.62 28.93
C LEU A 430 8.37 8.09 29.09
N GLY A 431 7.93 8.75 28.00
CA GLY A 431 7.34 10.07 28.04
C GLY A 431 6.09 10.09 28.92
N GLU A 432 5.16 9.15 28.71
CA GLU A 432 3.95 9.00 29.55
C GLU A 432 4.30 8.77 31.03
N GLN A 433 5.29 7.93 31.30
CA GLN A 433 5.73 7.66 32.66
C GLN A 433 6.28 8.92 33.31
N ARG A 434 7.09 9.70 32.59
CA ARG A 434 7.65 10.96 33.10
C ARG A 434 6.56 12.01 33.33
N ILE A 435 5.57 12.11 32.45
CA ILE A 435 4.40 12.99 32.62
C ILE A 435 3.64 12.61 33.89
N LYS A 436 3.38 11.31 34.08
CA LYS A 436 2.73 10.80 35.29
C LYS A 436 3.55 11.08 36.54
N ASP A 437 4.85 10.85 36.48
CA ASP A 437 5.73 11.03 37.63
C ASP A 437 5.88 12.49 38.01
N ALA A 438 6.11 13.40 37.05
CA ALA A 438 6.39 14.81 37.34
C ALA A 438 5.14 15.70 37.43
N TYR A 439 4.14 15.44 36.58
CA TYR A 439 2.94 16.29 36.48
C TYR A 439 1.69 15.64 37.08
N GLY A 440 1.72 14.34 37.39
CA GLY A 440 0.61 13.67 38.07
C GLY A 440 -0.65 13.47 37.23
N ILE A 441 -0.52 13.59 35.90
CA ILE A 441 -1.59 13.33 34.93
C ILE A 441 -1.23 12.11 34.07
N SER A 442 -2.24 11.38 33.62
CA SER A 442 -2.05 10.22 32.73
C SER A 442 -3.32 9.94 31.94
N ALA A 443 -3.17 9.44 30.72
CA ALA A 443 -4.31 8.92 29.99
C ALA A 443 -4.90 7.67 30.66
N ASP A 444 -6.20 7.42 30.46
CA ASP A 444 -6.94 6.43 31.24
C ASP A 444 -7.00 5.01 30.62
N GLY A 445 -6.31 4.78 29.50
CA GLY A 445 -6.23 3.47 28.84
C GLY A 445 -7.40 3.14 27.91
N ARG A 446 -8.44 3.99 27.83
CA ARG A 446 -9.65 3.68 27.03
C ARG A 446 -9.56 4.09 25.57
N ASN A 447 -8.58 4.90 25.19
CA ASN A 447 -8.54 5.55 23.88
C ASN A 447 -7.36 5.09 23.02
N THR A 448 -7.51 5.29 21.73
CA THR A 448 -6.49 4.91 20.74
C THR A 448 -5.70 6.12 20.30
N LEU A 449 -4.37 6.00 20.31
CA LEU A 449 -3.46 6.93 19.65
C LEU A 449 -3.01 6.30 18.34
N PHE A 450 -3.44 6.89 17.23
CA PHE A 450 -3.06 6.45 15.89
C PHE A 450 -1.74 7.10 15.49
N ILE A 451 -0.74 6.29 15.18
CA ILE A 451 0.56 6.76 14.69
C ILE A 451 0.50 6.76 13.17
N ARG A 452 0.60 7.94 12.55
CA ARG A 452 0.57 8.11 11.09
C ARG A 452 1.91 8.62 10.60
N PHE A 453 2.41 8.01 9.54
CA PHE A 453 3.64 8.46 8.89
C PHE A 453 3.29 9.34 7.69
N ILE A 454 3.87 10.54 7.63
CA ILE A 454 3.67 11.50 6.54
C ILE A 454 5.02 11.88 5.94
N SER A 455 5.04 12.42 4.72
CA SER A 455 6.25 13.00 4.13
C SER A 455 5.95 14.45 3.72
N GLY A 456 6.41 15.37 4.55
CA GLY A 456 6.31 16.81 4.39
C GLY A 456 7.61 17.44 3.91
N ALA A 457 7.80 18.72 4.20
CA ALA A 457 8.99 19.48 3.80
C ALA A 457 10.09 19.35 4.87
N LEU A 458 11.33 19.07 4.42
CA LEU A 458 12.50 19.00 5.29
C LEU A 458 12.64 20.27 6.15
N GLY A 459 12.84 20.07 7.46
CA GLY A 459 13.13 21.15 8.40
C GLY A 459 11.90 21.70 9.16
N GLY A 460 10.74 21.05 9.04
CA GLY A 460 9.48 21.44 9.66
C GLY A 460 9.23 20.83 11.05
N SER A 461 7.95 20.57 11.35
CA SER A 461 7.52 19.85 12.55
C SER A 461 7.77 18.35 12.34
N GLN A 462 8.70 17.80 13.13
CA GLN A 462 9.09 16.39 13.03
C GLN A 462 7.97 15.44 13.46
N ALA A 463 7.20 15.84 14.46
CA ALA A 463 5.99 15.14 14.86
C ALA A 463 4.95 16.16 15.34
N SER A 464 3.68 15.80 15.27
CA SER A 464 2.57 16.60 15.78
C SER A 464 1.41 15.75 16.25
N THR A 465 0.78 16.16 17.34
CA THR A 465 -0.41 15.51 17.90
C THR A 465 -1.68 16.27 17.55
N ASN A 466 -2.59 15.59 16.87
CA ASN A 466 -3.90 16.08 16.48
C ASN A 466 -4.99 15.37 17.29
N ALA A 467 -5.84 16.15 17.96
CA ALA A 467 -6.99 15.64 18.68
C ALA A 467 -8.30 16.18 18.10
N TYR A 468 -9.40 15.46 18.37
CA TYR A 468 -10.71 15.79 17.82
C TYR A 468 -11.71 16.08 18.93
N THR A 469 -12.63 17.01 18.69
CA THR A 469 -13.67 17.35 19.67
C THR A 469 -14.80 16.32 19.74
N THR A 470 -14.88 15.41 18.76
CA THR A 470 -15.94 14.41 18.59
C THR A 470 -15.56 13.01 19.06
N THR A 471 -14.27 12.76 19.33
CA THR A 471 -13.76 11.47 19.78
C THR A 471 -12.55 11.68 20.70
N ARG A 472 -12.32 10.74 21.63
CA ARG A 472 -11.13 10.74 22.48
C ARG A 472 -9.92 10.10 21.78
N ASN A 473 -10.11 9.51 20.60
CA ASN A 473 -9.01 9.05 19.77
C ASN A 473 -8.22 10.23 19.20
N GLN A 474 -6.92 10.04 19.07
CA GLN A 474 -5.98 11.08 18.62
C GLN A 474 -5.08 10.52 17.52
N ILE A 475 -4.48 11.40 16.72
CA ILE A 475 -3.49 11.05 15.71
C ILE A 475 -2.18 11.75 16.06
N MET A 476 -1.09 10.99 16.11
CA MET A 476 0.27 11.55 16.11
C MET A 476 0.86 11.33 14.71
N GLU A 477 1.15 12.42 14.02
CA GLU A 477 1.74 12.40 12.68
C GLU A 477 3.25 12.61 12.79
N LEU A 478 4.04 11.75 12.14
CA LEU A 478 5.51 11.84 12.08
C LEU A 478 5.95 12.15 10.65
N ASP A 479 6.72 13.22 10.46
CA ASP A 479 7.28 13.59 9.16
C ASP A 479 8.57 12.82 8.87
N LEU A 480 8.43 11.77 8.07
CA LEU A 480 9.52 10.88 7.65
C LEU A 480 10.65 11.60 6.93
N SER A 481 10.36 12.74 6.28
CA SER A 481 11.38 13.59 5.68
C SER A 481 12.42 14.02 6.72
N ASP A 482 12.00 14.31 7.95
CA ASP A 482 12.90 14.74 9.03
C ASP A 482 13.62 13.58 9.74
N TYR A 483 13.18 12.33 9.56
CA TYR A 483 13.82 11.14 10.13
C TYR A 483 14.74 10.39 9.14
N GLN A 484 14.94 10.89 7.92
CA GLN A 484 15.74 10.19 6.89
C GLN A 484 17.16 9.82 7.30
N LYS A 485 17.73 10.51 8.30
CA LYS A 485 19.08 10.30 8.83
C LYS A 485 19.08 9.55 10.17
N LEU A 486 17.97 8.93 10.55
CA LEU A 486 17.87 8.11 11.75
C LEU A 486 18.95 7.02 11.77
N ASP A 487 19.75 6.99 12.84
CA ASP A 487 20.66 5.89 13.10
C ASP A 487 19.87 4.69 13.65
N PHE A 488 19.73 3.64 12.85
CA PHE A 488 18.97 2.45 13.23
C PHE A 488 19.57 1.65 14.40
N LYS A 489 20.78 2.01 14.86
CA LYS A 489 21.41 1.41 16.05
C LYS A 489 21.25 2.24 17.31
N SER A 490 20.75 3.47 17.18
CA SER A 490 20.57 4.38 18.30
C SER A 490 19.28 4.03 19.05
N GLU A 491 19.38 3.91 20.37
CA GLU A 491 18.24 3.56 21.23
C GLU A 491 17.33 4.78 21.51
N ASP A 492 17.92 5.97 21.49
CA ASP A 492 17.34 7.31 21.68
C ASP A 492 16.76 7.90 20.38
N GLY A 493 17.02 7.29 19.23
CA GLY A 493 16.48 7.73 17.94
C GLY A 493 17.17 8.97 17.38
N ASN A 494 18.50 8.99 17.45
CA ASN A 494 19.35 10.03 16.89
C ASN A 494 19.15 10.17 15.36
N VAL A 495 18.63 11.32 14.95
CA VAL A 495 18.36 11.67 13.54
C VAL A 495 19.50 12.46 12.87
N GLY A 496 20.63 12.66 13.55
CA GLY A 496 21.82 13.29 12.98
C GLY A 496 21.67 14.78 12.61
N ARG A 497 20.59 15.44 13.03
CA ARG A 497 20.34 16.88 12.81
C ARG A 497 20.78 17.71 14.01
N SER A 498 20.27 17.38 15.19
CA SER A 498 20.59 18.00 16.48
C SER A 498 20.35 16.99 17.59
N LYS A 499 20.99 17.19 18.75
CA LYS A 499 20.71 16.43 19.98
C LYS A 499 19.29 16.66 20.50
N ALA A 500 18.72 17.85 20.25
CA ALA A 500 17.32 18.15 20.54
C ALA A 500 16.34 17.33 19.69
N ASP A 501 16.77 16.84 18.53
CA ASP A 501 15.85 16.27 17.54
C ASP A 501 15.73 14.74 17.67
N TYR A 502 16.24 14.17 18.78
CA TYR A 502 16.18 12.73 19.03
C TYR A 502 14.73 12.27 19.15
N ALA A 503 14.42 11.16 18.49
CA ALA A 503 13.04 10.74 18.27
C ALA A 503 12.29 10.50 19.58
N ASP A 504 12.93 9.93 20.59
CA ASP A 504 12.31 9.68 21.90
C ASP A 504 11.94 10.98 22.63
N ARG A 505 12.77 12.03 22.51
CA ARG A 505 12.54 13.36 23.06
C ARG A 505 11.41 14.09 22.33
N VAL A 506 11.43 14.08 21.00
CA VAL A 506 10.39 14.67 20.16
C VAL A 506 9.05 13.98 20.41
N LEU A 507 9.02 12.65 20.48
CA LEU A 507 7.80 11.90 20.74
C LEU A 507 7.33 12.03 22.19
N GLY A 508 8.26 12.18 23.15
CA GLY A 508 7.95 12.55 24.52
C GLY A 508 7.23 13.90 24.61
N HIS A 509 7.74 14.92 23.90
CA HIS A 509 7.09 16.23 23.78
C HIS A 509 5.65 16.11 23.27
N GLU A 510 5.47 15.41 22.16
CA GLU A 510 4.14 15.20 21.56
C GLU A 510 3.21 14.38 22.47
N MET A 511 3.76 13.45 23.24
CA MET A 511 3.00 12.67 24.21
C MET A 511 2.43 13.53 25.35
N PHE A 512 3.08 14.65 25.73
CA PHE A 512 2.51 15.59 26.69
C PHE A 512 1.18 16.16 26.19
N HIS A 513 1.12 16.55 24.91
CA HIS A 513 -0.10 17.04 24.28
C HIS A 513 -1.16 15.95 24.24
N ALA A 514 -0.79 14.73 23.85
CA ALA A 514 -1.71 13.59 23.82
C ALA A 514 -2.34 13.29 25.18
N VAL A 515 -1.53 13.27 26.25
CA VAL A 515 -1.99 13.04 27.63
C VAL A 515 -2.89 14.18 28.10
N CYS A 516 -2.53 15.45 27.83
CA CYS A 516 -3.37 16.59 28.18
C CYS A 516 -4.75 16.52 27.50
N ASN A 517 -4.79 16.19 26.21
CA ASN A 517 -6.03 16.03 25.46
C ASN A 517 -6.93 14.93 26.04
N ASP A 518 -6.33 13.83 26.48
CA ASP A 518 -7.08 12.72 27.08
C ASP A 518 -7.60 13.03 28.48
N PHE A 519 -6.72 13.60 29.32
CA PHE A 519 -6.97 13.85 30.74
C PHE A 519 -7.91 15.04 30.95
N TYR A 520 -7.68 16.16 30.27
CA TYR A 520 -8.51 17.37 30.43
C TYR A 520 -9.71 17.44 29.48
N GLY A 521 -9.64 16.71 28.36
CA GLY A 521 -10.57 16.83 27.24
C GLY A 521 -10.19 17.96 26.27
N VAL A 522 -10.25 17.67 24.97
CA VAL A 522 -9.80 18.55 23.86
C VAL A 522 -10.38 19.97 23.94
N MET A 523 -11.67 20.11 24.24
CA MET A 523 -12.31 21.43 24.35
C MET A 523 -11.66 22.31 25.42
N LYS A 524 -11.22 21.72 26.54
CA LYS A 524 -10.53 22.46 27.60
C LYS A 524 -9.11 22.82 27.17
N VAL A 525 -8.40 21.90 26.52
CA VAL A 525 -7.01 22.12 26.06
C VAL A 525 -6.91 23.23 25.01
N ILE A 526 -7.94 23.42 24.17
CA ILE A 526 -8.03 24.56 23.24
C ILE A 526 -7.96 25.90 24.00
N ASP A 527 -8.63 25.98 25.15
CA ASP A 527 -8.68 27.20 25.98
C ASP A 527 -7.44 27.38 26.88
N ILE A 528 -6.56 26.39 26.98
CA ILE A 528 -5.30 26.48 27.74
C ILE A 528 -4.27 27.29 26.93
N PRO A 529 -3.53 28.23 27.56
CA PRO A 529 -2.51 29.04 26.89
C PRO A 529 -1.45 28.21 26.16
N ILE A 530 -0.99 28.70 25.00
CA ILE A 530 0.00 28.00 24.17
C ILE A 530 1.33 27.85 24.90
N TRP A 531 1.80 28.88 25.61
CA TRP A 531 3.04 28.80 26.40
C TRP A 531 3.00 27.67 27.44
N PHE A 532 1.81 27.34 27.98
CA PHE A 532 1.68 26.25 28.93
C PHE A 532 1.88 24.91 28.22
N LYS A 533 1.18 24.73 27.08
CA LYS A 533 1.18 23.49 26.32
C LYS A 533 2.59 23.17 25.82
N GLU A 534 3.21 24.13 25.14
CA GLU A 534 4.56 23.94 24.60
C GLU A 534 5.65 24.01 25.66
N GLY A 535 5.48 24.84 26.69
CA GLY A 535 6.50 25.01 27.72
C GLY A 535 6.69 23.78 28.59
N PHE A 536 5.60 23.14 29.00
CA PHE A 536 5.69 21.90 29.77
C PHE A 536 6.05 20.68 28.91
N ALA A 537 5.69 20.68 27.63
CA ALA A 537 6.19 19.69 26.67
C ALA A 537 7.72 19.83 26.46
N GLU A 538 8.23 21.06 26.28
CA GLU A 538 9.67 21.31 26.16
C GLU A 538 10.43 21.05 27.49
N LEU A 539 9.79 21.29 28.64
CA LEU A 539 10.37 20.96 29.94
C LEU A 539 10.47 19.43 30.15
N LEU A 540 9.55 18.65 29.59
CA LEU A 540 9.67 17.20 29.52
C LEU A 540 10.82 16.77 28.60
N HIS A 541 10.93 17.41 27.44
CA HIS A 541 11.91 17.17 26.39
C HIS A 541 13.35 17.53 26.80
N GLY A 542 13.52 18.59 27.60
CA GLY A 542 14.81 19.20 27.94
C GLY A 542 15.17 20.34 26.98
N GLY A 543 14.84 21.57 27.33
CA GLY A 543 14.94 22.73 26.43
C GLY A 543 16.34 23.33 26.25
N LYS A 544 17.38 22.81 26.94
CA LYS A 544 18.74 23.39 26.88
C LYS A 544 19.32 23.39 25.46
N ASP A 545 19.24 22.27 24.75
CA ASP A 545 19.79 22.16 23.39
C ASP A 545 19.19 23.21 22.46
N ARG A 546 17.86 23.42 22.54
CA ARG A 546 17.17 24.47 21.76
C ARG A 546 17.62 25.86 22.18
N TYR A 547 17.74 26.14 23.48
CA TYR A 547 18.26 27.41 24.00
C TYR A 547 19.65 27.72 23.44
N GLU A 548 20.55 26.73 23.37
CA GLU A 548 21.93 26.91 22.88
C GLU A 548 21.99 27.26 21.39
N THR A 549 21.00 26.83 20.58
CA THR A 549 20.95 27.21 19.15
C THR A 549 20.69 28.70 18.92
N ILE A 550 20.12 29.40 19.90
CA ILE A 550 19.73 30.81 19.76
C ILE A 550 20.94 31.70 20.05
N ASN A 551 21.48 32.28 18.98
CA ASN A 551 22.72 33.07 18.99
C ASN A 551 22.45 34.55 18.65
N GLY A 552 23.47 35.40 18.76
CA GLY A 552 23.39 36.82 18.36
C GLY A 552 23.34 37.82 19.52
N PHE A 553 23.47 37.36 20.75
CA PHE A 553 23.59 38.20 21.95
C PHE A 553 25.06 38.43 22.32
N LYS A 554 25.38 39.60 22.87
CA LYS A 554 26.75 39.97 23.28
C LYS A 554 27.23 39.19 24.50
N ASN A 555 26.31 38.83 25.39
CA ASN A 555 26.57 38.08 26.60
C ASN A 555 25.28 37.39 27.10
N SER A 556 25.44 36.46 28.06
CA SER A 556 24.32 35.71 28.65
C SER A 556 23.30 36.59 29.36
N GLU A 557 23.69 37.75 29.89
CA GLU A 557 22.78 38.68 30.56
C GLU A 557 21.84 39.37 29.54
N GLU A 558 22.34 39.74 28.36
CA GLU A 558 21.50 40.27 27.28
C GLU A 558 20.51 39.22 26.77
N LYS A 559 20.97 37.97 26.57
CA LYS A 559 20.13 36.83 26.18
C LYS A 559 19.04 36.54 27.21
N LYS A 560 19.40 36.54 28.50
CA LYS A 560 18.46 36.40 29.62
C LYS A 560 17.39 37.49 29.61
N ASN A 561 17.78 38.76 29.49
CA ASN A 561 16.83 39.88 29.46
C ASN A 561 15.90 39.83 28.24
N TYR A 562 16.38 39.35 27.09
CA TYR A 562 15.56 39.11 25.91
C TYR A 562 14.44 38.10 26.20
N PHE A 563 14.76 36.93 26.74
CA PHE A 563 13.77 35.91 27.08
C PHE A 563 12.81 36.33 28.20
N ILE A 564 13.27 37.10 29.19
CA ILE A 564 12.39 37.64 30.23
C ILE A 564 11.35 38.60 29.64
N ASN A 565 11.75 39.42 28.66
CA ASN A 565 10.80 40.31 28.00
C ASN A 565 9.82 39.53 27.11
N MET A 566 10.29 38.53 26.37
CA MET A 566 9.40 37.63 25.64
C MET A 566 8.43 36.88 26.57
N ALA A 567 8.89 36.45 27.75
CA ALA A 567 8.04 35.75 28.71
C ALA A 567 6.85 36.59 29.16
N LYS A 568 7.04 37.89 29.38
CA LYS A 568 5.93 38.82 29.67
C LYS A 568 4.91 38.85 28.54
N GLU A 569 5.39 38.98 27.30
CA GLU A 569 4.51 38.98 26.13
C GLU A 569 3.77 37.65 25.94
N GLN A 570 4.41 36.51 26.21
CA GLN A 570 3.78 35.19 26.11
C GLN A 570 2.74 34.95 27.19
N LEU A 571 2.96 35.43 28.41
CA LEU A 571 1.97 35.35 29.49
C LEU A 571 0.71 36.18 29.18
N GLU A 572 0.84 37.23 28.36
CA GLU A 572 -0.27 37.99 27.78
C GLU A 572 -0.90 37.32 26.52
N GLY A 573 -0.36 36.17 26.08
CA GLY A 573 -0.90 35.36 24.99
C GLY A 573 -0.24 35.56 23.62
N LYS A 574 0.87 36.31 23.51
CA LYS A 574 1.61 36.45 22.25
C LYS A 574 2.34 35.15 21.91
N TRP A 575 2.25 34.71 20.66
CA TRP A 575 2.93 33.52 20.16
C TRP A 575 3.17 33.62 18.65
N SER A 576 4.40 33.33 18.19
CA SER A 576 4.78 33.39 16.77
C SER A 576 5.32 32.06 16.22
N SER A 577 5.30 30.99 17.03
CA SER A 577 5.80 29.65 16.69
C SER A 577 7.28 29.61 16.27
N THR A 578 8.14 30.45 16.85
CA THR A 578 9.60 30.41 16.60
C THR A 578 10.36 29.63 17.67
N SER A 579 11.61 29.25 17.42
CA SER A 579 12.46 28.59 18.44
C SER A 579 12.58 29.42 19.72
N GLU A 580 12.63 30.74 19.61
CA GLU A 580 12.61 31.66 20.75
C GLU A 580 11.31 31.55 21.55
N ASP A 581 10.17 31.32 20.89
CA ASP A 581 8.90 31.12 21.57
C ASP A 581 8.89 29.84 22.43
N TYR A 582 9.34 28.71 21.85
CA TYR A 582 9.43 27.43 22.58
C TYR A 582 10.41 27.52 23.76
N VAL A 583 11.57 28.14 23.56
CA VAL A 583 12.55 28.35 24.64
C VAL A 583 11.99 29.26 25.73
N THR A 584 11.27 30.32 25.37
CA THR A 584 10.61 31.20 26.35
C THR A 584 9.57 30.42 27.17
N ALA A 585 8.73 29.61 26.51
CA ALA A 585 7.72 28.79 27.18
C ALA A 585 8.35 27.77 28.13
N TYR A 586 9.43 27.11 27.71
CA TYR A 586 10.24 26.23 28.56
C TYR A 586 10.75 26.95 29.82
N LEU A 587 11.29 28.16 29.67
CA LEU A 587 11.78 28.95 30.80
C LEU A 587 10.63 29.33 31.76
N ILE A 588 9.46 29.68 31.24
CA ILE A 588 8.26 29.93 32.05
C ILE A 588 7.89 28.68 32.86
N ALA A 589 7.84 27.51 32.21
CA ALA A 589 7.54 26.24 32.86
C ALA A 589 8.56 25.90 33.96
N ALA A 590 9.85 26.13 33.70
CA ALA A 590 10.92 25.97 34.68
C ALA A 590 10.78 26.92 35.88
N ALA A 591 10.46 28.20 35.66
CA ALA A 591 10.21 29.13 36.76
C ALA A 591 8.99 28.73 37.60
N ILE A 592 7.94 28.21 36.97
CA ILE A 592 6.78 27.66 37.69
C ILE A 592 7.19 26.47 38.55
N TYR A 593 8.04 25.58 38.03
CA TYR A 593 8.58 24.47 38.83
C TYR A 593 9.28 24.98 40.10
N TYR A 594 10.20 25.94 39.98
CA TYR A 594 10.90 26.51 41.15
C TYR A 594 9.94 27.20 42.13
N LEU A 595 8.89 27.85 41.64
CA LEU A 595 7.84 28.46 42.48
C LEU A 595 6.97 27.43 43.21
N CYS A 596 6.66 26.30 42.57
CA CYS A 596 5.97 25.19 43.22
C CYS A 596 6.81 24.66 44.39
N GLY A 597 8.12 24.52 44.19
CA GLY A 597 9.11 24.19 45.22
C GLY A 597 9.04 22.75 45.76
N SER A 598 8.07 21.95 45.30
CA SER A 598 8.05 20.50 45.49
C SER A 598 7.24 19.81 44.39
N LYS A 599 7.58 18.55 44.14
CA LYS A 599 6.89 17.65 43.22
C LYS A 599 5.39 17.57 43.47
N GLU A 600 4.99 17.41 44.73
CA GLU A 600 3.57 17.25 45.12
C GLU A 600 2.76 18.51 44.77
N LYS A 601 3.36 19.70 44.97
CA LYS A 601 2.71 20.96 44.60
C LYS A 601 2.63 21.13 43.09
N MET A 602 3.63 20.64 42.36
CA MET A 602 3.63 20.65 40.90
C MET A 602 2.51 19.75 40.35
N MET A 603 2.39 18.53 40.84
CA MET A 603 1.30 17.60 40.48
C MET A 603 -0.08 18.19 40.83
N LEU A 604 -0.19 18.81 42.02
CA LEU A 604 -1.43 19.47 42.44
C LEU A 604 -1.82 20.63 41.50
N ALA A 605 -0.85 21.40 41.01
CA ALA A 605 -1.12 22.48 40.06
C ALA A 605 -1.80 21.97 38.79
N PHE A 606 -1.32 20.85 38.23
CA PHE A 606 -1.95 20.21 37.06
C PHE A 606 -3.37 19.70 37.39
N GLN A 607 -3.56 19.05 38.54
CA GLN A 607 -4.87 18.58 38.98
C GLN A 607 -5.89 19.71 39.16
N ASN A 608 -5.46 20.92 39.54
CA ASN A 608 -6.35 22.08 39.68
C ASN A 608 -7.05 22.43 38.34
N ILE A 609 -6.39 22.20 37.21
CA ILE A 609 -6.95 22.50 35.87
C ILE A 609 -8.05 21.51 35.49
N GLU A 610 -7.99 20.27 35.96
CA GLU A 610 -8.99 19.24 35.66
C GLU A 610 -10.39 19.70 36.08
N ASN A 611 -10.51 20.30 37.27
CA ASN A 611 -11.80 20.73 37.82
C ASN A 611 -12.13 22.19 37.49
N ALA A 612 -11.23 22.93 36.85
CA ALA A 612 -11.42 24.33 36.51
C ALA A 612 -12.36 24.51 35.30
N GLN A 613 -13.24 25.52 35.38
CA GLN A 613 -14.11 25.96 34.28
C GLN A 613 -13.60 27.27 33.66
N ASN A 614 -13.92 27.51 32.37
CA ASN A 614 -13.53 28.70 31.62
C ASN A 614 -12.02 28.99 31.73
N VAL A 615 -11.19 27.98 31.45
CA VAL A 615 -9.74 28.02 31.74
C VAL A 615 -9.00 29.14 31.00
N ASN A 616 -9.56 29.65 29.90
CA ASN A 616 -9.08 30.83 29.19
C ASN A 616 -9.09 32.13 30.03
N LEU A 617 -9.90 32.20 31.08
CA LEU A 617 -9.97 33.36 31.98
C LEU A 617 -9.19 33.10 33.27
N ASN A 618 -8.28 34.01 33.64
CA ASN A 618 -7.47 33.93 34.86
C ASN A 618 -6.75 32.58 35.01
N PHE A 619 -6.18 32.07 33.91
CA PHE A 619 -5.56 30.75 33.84
C PHE A 619 -4.51 30.53 34.94
N LEU A 620 -3.59 31.48 35.13
CA LEU A 620 -2.51 31.33 36.11
C LEU A 620 -3.03 31.20 37.54
N LYS A 621 -4.08 31.95 37.89
CA LYS A 621 -4.71 31.86 39.21
C LYS A 621 -5.42 30.51 39.41
N LYS A 622 -5.95 29.90 38.36
CA LYS A 622 -6.56 28.57 38.41
C LYS A 622 -5.51 27.47 38.48
N PHE A 623 -4.40 27.64 37.78
CA PHE A 623 -3.29 26.70 37.78
C PHE A 623 -2.54 26.71 39.12
N LEU A 624 -2.21 27.92 39.61
CA LEU A 624 -1.37 28.16 40.79
C LEU A 624 -2.11 29.03 41.83
N PRO A 625 -3.22 28.53 42.41
CA PRO A 625 -4.07 29.32 43.28
C PRO A 625 -3.38 29.79 44.56
N ASP A 626 -2.35 29.09 45.03
CA ASP A 626 -1.62 29.43 46.27
C ASP A 626 -0.58 30.53 46.06
N LEU A 627 -0.23 30.86 44.81
CA LEU A 627 0.82 31.83 44.53
C LEU A 627 0.33 33.28 44.50
N GLY A 628 -0.96 33.56 44.35
CA GLY A 628 -1.45 34.94 44.31
C GLY A 628 -2.96 35.01 44.31
N SER A 629 -3.55 36.15 44.58
CA SER A 629 -5.01 36.36 44.60
C SER A 629 -5.59 36.67 43.20
N THR A 630 -4.79 37.26 42.31
CA THR A 630 -5.16 37.59 40.92
C THR A 630 -4.22 36.94 39.91
N ASN A 631 -4.57 36.98 38.62
CA ASN A 631 -3.72 36.45 37.55
C ASN A 631 -2.40 37.23 37.44
N GLU A 632 -2.48 38.56 37.55
CA GLU A 632 -1.34 39.48 37.46
C GLU A 632 -0.36 39.29 38.63
N GLU A 633 -0.85 39.00 39.83
CA GLU A 633 0.03 38.71 40.98
C GLU A 633 0.84 37.43 40.77
N VAL A 634 0.23 36.39 40.18
CA VAL A 634 0.93 35.14 39.87
C VAL A 634 1.93 35.37 38.74
N GLU A 635 1.55 36.12 37.70
CA GLU A 635 2.41 36.50 36.59
C GLU A 635 3.68 37.23 37.07
N GLN A 636 3.53 38.23 37.94
CA GLN A 636 4.66 38.98 38.52
C GLN A 636 5.62 38.08 39.29
N LYS A 637 5.11 37.06 39.99
CA LYS A 637 5.95 36.07 40.69
C LYS A 637 6.71 35.18 39.72
N ILE A 638 6.08 34.74 38.63
CA ILE A 638 6.74 33.97 37.56
C ILE A 638 7.87 34.79 36.94
N ILE A 639 7.62 36.05 36.58
CA ILE A 639 8.65 36.94 36.03
C ILE A 639 9.78 37.18 37.03
N LYS A 640 9.47 37.33 38.32
CA LYS A 640 10.48 37.48 39.36
C LYS A 640 11.34 36.23 39.51
N GLU A 641 10.74 35.04 39.49
CA GLU A 641 11.49 33.79 39.56
C GLU A 641 12.36 33.61 38.32
N LEU A 642 11.84 33.90 37.13
CA LEU A 642 12.61 33.92 35.89
C LEU A 642 13.85 34.82 35.97
N GLN A 643 13.83 35.91 36.76
CA GLN A 643 15.01 36.77 36.93
C GLN A 643 16.09 36.14 37.81
N THR A 644 15.73 35.22 38.72
CA THR A 644 16.62 34.74 39.78
C THR A 644 16.85 33.23 39.77
N MET A 645 16.12 32.46 38.96
CA MET A 645 16.19 31.01 38.98
C MET A 645 17.61 30.51 38.67
N PRO A 646 18.07 29.46 39.37
CA PRO A 646 19.44 28.95 39.22
C PRO A 646 19.69 28.34 37.84
N LEU A 647 18.64 27.93 37.13
CA LEU A 647 18.72 27.31 35.80
C LEU A 647 19.52 28.13 34.78
N TRP A 648 19.56 29.47 34.91
CA TRP A 648 20.35 30.32 34.02
C TRP A 648 21.84 29.99 34.01
N GLU A 649 22.41 29.58 35.16
CA GLU A 649 23.84 29.26 35.23
C GLU A 649 24.14 28.00 34.39
N PHE A 650 23.30 26.97 34.53
CA PHE A 650 23.46 25.68 33.84
C PHE A 650 23.14 25.74 32.34
N LEU A 651 22.17 26.57 31.94
CA LEU A 651 21.88 26.81 30.52
C LEU A 651 23.04 27.49 29.78
N ASN A 652 23.89 28.22 30.50
CA ASN A 652 25.05 28.89 29.94
C ASN A 652 26.37 28.13 30.19
N ASP A 653 26.34 26.99 30.90
CA ASP A 653 27.51 26.14 31.11
C ASP A 653 27.60 25.05 30.03
N PRO A 654 28.56 25.15 29.08
CA PRO A 654 28.73 24.16 28.03
C PRO A 654 29.27 22.82 28.55
N ASN A 655 29.74 22.75 29.79
CA ASN A 655 30.25 21.51 30.40
C ASN A 655 29.19 20.76 31.20
N ASP A 656 28.03 21.37 31.43
CA ASP A 656 26.94 20.73 32.13
C ASP A 656 26.20 19.78 31.16
N PRO A 657 26.26 18.46 31.38
CA PRO A 657 25.66 17.51 30.46
C PRO A 657 24.13 17.45 30.56
N ASP A 658 23.50 18.04 31.59
CA ASP A 658 22.05 17.96 31.77
C ASP A 658 21.30 18.82 30.75
N THR A 659 20.29 18.22 30.12
CA THR A 659 19.42 18.85 29.10
C THR A 659 18.44 19.87 29.67
N GLY A 660 18.36 20.00 31.00
CA GLY A 660 17.37 20.81 31.69
C GLY A 660 15.96 20.22 31.67
N SER A 661 15.82 18.92 31.41
CA SER A 661 14.52 18.25 31.47
C SER A 661 13.99 18.18 32.92
N ILE A 662 12.68 18.04 33.09
CA ILE A 662 12.03 18.00 34.41
C ILE A 662 12.58 16.92 35.34
N GLY A 663 13.09 15.81 34.81
CA GLY A 663 13.69 14.75 35.64
C GLY A 663 15.20 14.87 35.82
N GLY A 664 15.82 15.87 35.18
CA GLY A 664 17.24 16.18 35.28
C GLY A 664 17.66 16.64 36.68
N ASN A 665 18.97 16.71 36.89
CA ASN A 665 19.57 17.01 38.20
C ASN A 665 19.25 18.43 38.72
N HIS A 666 18.93 19.37 37.83
CA HIS A 666 18.58 20.77 38.16
C HIS A 666 17.10 20.98 38.47
N MET A 667 16.30 19.92 38.33
CA MET A 667 14.86 19.87 38.55
C MET A 667 14.54 18.76 39.57
N GLU A 668 13.74 17.75 39.20
CA GLU A 668 13.29 16.69 40.13
C GLU A 668 14.40 15.71 40.53
N ASN A 669 15.52 15.67 39.78
CA ASN A 669 16.65 14.78 40.00
C ASN A 669 16.23 13.31 40.25
N LEU A 670 15.32 12.81 39.42
CA LEU A 670 14.61 11.54 39.65
C LEU A 670 15.54 10.33 39.77
N TYR A 671 16.70 10.39 39.13
CA TYR A 671 17.68 9.30 39.07
C TYR A 671 19.00 9.63 39.78
N ASN A 672 19.05 10.76 40.51
CA ASN A 672 20.24 11.24 41.19
C ASN A 672 21.47 11.37 40.27
N ARG A 673 21.26 11.83 39.02
CA ARG A 673 22.28 12.02 37.98
C ARG A 673 21.80 13.04 36.94
N PRO A 674 22.71 13.72 36.22
CA PRO A 674 22.31 14.53 35.07
C PRO A 674 21.69 13.67 33.97
N LEU A 675 20.76 14.26 33.22
CA LEU A 675 20.12 13.65 32.05
C LEU A 675 20.58 14.34 30.77
N ASP A 676 21.53 13.72 30.07
CA ASP A 676 22.01 14.17 28.76
C ASP A 676 21.04 13.78 27.63
N ALA A 677 21.32 14.24 26.41
CA ALA A 677 20.46 14.02 25.25
C ALA A 677 20.21 12.54 24.97
N GLU A 678 21.22 11.70 25.21
CA GLU A 678 21.19 10.26 24.99
C GLU A 678 20.44 9.48 26.09
N ASN A 679 20.07 10.12 27.21
CA ASN A 679 19.44 9.43 28.34
C ASN A 679 18.34 10.21 29.09
N VAL A 680 17.79 11.29 28.49
CA VAL A 680 16.57 11.97 28.98
C VAL A 680 15.49 10.96 29.33
N PHE A 681 15.29 9.99 28.44
CA PHE A 681 14.55 8.76 28.69
C PHE A 681 15.53 7.58 28.72
N ASN A 682 15.46 6.76 29.77
CA ASN A 682 16.24 5.52 29.81
C ASN A 682 15.49 4.43 29.02
N ASN A 683 15.74 4.34 27.72
CA ASN A 683 15.03 3.44 26.79
C ASN A 683 15.01 1.97 27.22
N GLN A 684 16.02 1.54 27.99
CA GLN A 684 16.14 0.17 28.51
C GLN A 684 15.14 -0.18 29.62
N GLU A 685 14.50 0.82 30.22
CA GLU A 685 13.49 0.60 31.27
C GLU A 685 12.07 0.42 30.70
N ALA A 686 11.89 0.52 29.38
CA ALA A 686 10.61 0.38 28.71
C ALA A 686 9.99 -1.02 28.92
N LYS A 687 8.69 -1.06 29.21
CA LYS A 687 7.95 -2.33 29.46
C LYS A 687 6.77 -2.55 28.53
N CYS A 688 6.33 -1.52 27.82
CA CYS A 688 5.18 -1.52 26.92
C CYS A 688 5.34 -0.42 25.88
N SER A 689 4.56 -0.47 24.79
CA SER A 689 4.56 0.59 23.77
C SER A 689 3.91 1.89 24.25
N SER A 690 2.92 1.80 25.13
CA SER A 690 2.24 2.93 25.78
C SER A 690 1.63 2.51 27.12
N ILE A 691 1.47 3.47 28.03
CA ILE A 691 0.92 3.26 29.37
C ILE A 691 -0.60 3.50 29.40
N GLY A 692 -1.04 4.60 28.81
CA GLY A 692 -2.42 5.08 28.87
C GLY A 692 -3.15 5.10 27.53
N PHE A 693 -2.53 4.66 26.44
CA PHE A 693 -3.15 4.57 25.11
C PHE A 693 -3.03 3.17 24.49
N LYS A 694 -4.02 2.82 23.67
CA LYS A 694 -3.85 1.75 22.68
C LYS A 694 -3.17 2.33 21.44
N ILE A 695 -1.99 1.83 21.09
CA ILE A 695 -1.26 2.28 19.91
C ILE A 695 -1.73 1.51 18.67
N ILE A 696 -2.06 2.21 17.59
CA ILE A 696 -2.34 1.63 16.27
C ILE A 696 -1.53 2.40 15.22
N TYR A 697 -0.75 1.70 14.41
CA TYR A 697 -0.09 2.29 13.24
C TYR A 697 -1.12 2.42 12.11
N SER A 698 -1.37 3.66 11.69
CA SER A 698 -2.21 4.03 10.56
C SER A 698 -1.29 4.26 9.36
N ASP A 699 -1.39 3.39 8.36
CA ASP A 699 -0.62 3.52 7.11
C ASP A 699 -1.06 4.73 6.28
#